data_AF-A0A1Y1MY24-F1
#
_entry.id   AF-A0A1Y1MY24-F1
#
_cell.length_a   1.000
_cell.length_b   1.000
_cell.length_c   1.000
_cell.angle_alpha   90.00
_cell.angle_beta   90.00
_cell.angle_gamma   90.00
#
_symmetry.space_group_name_H-M   'P 1'
#
loop_
_entity.id
_entity.type
_entity.pdbx_description
1 polymer ?
#
loop_
_entity_poly.entity_id
_entity_poly.type
_entity_poly.pdbx_seq_one_letter_code
_entity_poly.pdbx_strand_id
1 'polypeptide(L)'
;MLMDKYRDEDNYLLIRHIANCDPELFLELNEKFKLRMRLGWRLTEKFVNAHRDDVIRKPQTYFLVLHKRTIVKTLNNNFRSLFVGLLPKTLEEFKNVEDYLLSIMKLVPRRQKPIELWLEVFQHTYGCLFWNYPIFLSLEFVEMLPLAVRHQQLSIENRPAFVNEEVWVPYLPTDKSLRFLKQKLELSSAVKTREQLVNCLVLTCKLNSNTDALLDVCGYMLSKHRNDKASVHRSFLSGLLSHFELEKLSPKHWALINEFANLSTENDHETHAIREAYVHYLLLNNLPVKDLLKEWIRPFSDLLIIPKNPHFTRLCLVTFGEIVNELEDLYDSWAPYFIRQVITWNESHLGDNISVFQYARFEEWFSRKCSENKLDALDIQILVYRIKHSQSKRKEYFDIYLSIEYLYGNYEILNWLLQHDLQLVAAYIGAITSMILQNFTYTRLAAFLRQTRNLSHLEIPQKVVALCTVKLRESKDRNSALALSLLQDSPQFVDLVREYYPTEREADYKTPEGRELYALLQVIGGCLKHLNPPSAALESILIFCKGDYLKLVRGSLYSIVDSVSENKLVPFFAELITRAVSTRKHALHLTFRVLDKSEVHRIITRFMNKEKNASLRKVIFKICFNFFVMNPEEFTWELVTLNLKEVDLEDQEAIEILLQIDKVPREYIVAYILLAWEALHNRPDPDNRWEASKGSVLRSVSPQLISKMPNEFFENVISLYFLKCDTLTHFSSTVNTFVCKYILHCDNQIEQMRRLTSCFGIVSKYVTSSWNDPSRRTSARNTTIDFLKEFCAPFLSGDYYNKEIFQAFATMWNTVLEPQQTLDEYIHLKLTYITLELDSSLAAKLEALCDELVSTYGQIIIGLLCKKINFFSRYFFKVNCKSERYSLIDSLIHNGSSIACLILAIFLLDDTNPKKIDIKEKYDIIIQKLEKCQEPVIQLYLSSHMGGNINLYYT
;
A
#
# COMPACT_ATOMS: atom_id res chain seq x y z
N MET A 1 13.49 -0.19 -10.24
CA MET A 1 13.46 0.94 -9.28
C MET A 1 13.08 2.30 -9.90
N LEU A 2 13.08 2.48 -11.23
CA LEU A 2 12.59 3.70 -11.91
C LEU A 2 11.06 3.89 -11.91
N MET A 3 10.28 2.97 -11.35
CA MET A 3 8.80 2.98 -11.38
C MET A 3 8.14 3.03 -9.99
N ASP A 4 8.90 3.07 -8.89
CA ASP A 4 8.30 3.34 -7.57
C ASP A 4 8.10 4.86 -7.32
N LYS A 5 8.49 5.74 -8.27
CA LYS A 5 8.53 7.20 -8.11
C LYS A 5 7.60 8.04 -9.00
N TYR A 6 6.74 7.45 -9.85
CA TYR A 6 5.86 8.21 -10.76
C TYR A 6 4.39 7.80 -10.61
N ARG A 7 3.71 8.37 -9.61
CA ARG A 7 2.24 8.45 -9.52
C ARG A 7 1.73 9.69 -10.29
N ASP A 8 2.03 9.80 -11.58
CA ASP A 8 1.30 10.73 -12.45
C ASP A 8 0.13 9.96 -13.07
N GLU A 9 -1.09 10.41 -12.82
CA GLU A 9 -2.31 9.88 -13.45
C GLU A 9 -2.21 9.90 -14.98
N ASP A 10 -1.45 10.84 -15.55
CA ASP A 10 -1.30 11.04 -17.00
C ASP A 10 -0.55 9.90 -17.70
N ASN A 11 0.53 9.37 -17.10
CA ASN A 11 1.24 8.22 -17.67
C ASN A 11 0.43 6.92 -17.53
N TYR A 12 -0.35 6.78 -16.46
CA TYR A 12 -1.25 5.64 -16.30
C TYR A 12 -2.37 5.67 -17.35
N LEU A 13 -2.94 6.86 -17.62
CA LEU A 13 -3.94 7.04 -18.67
C LEU A 13 -3.36 6.78 -20.07
N LEU A 14 -2.13 7.22 -20.35
CA LEU A 14 -1.45 6.95 -21.61
C LEU A 14 -1.18 5.46 -21.82
N ILE A 15 -0.58 4.78 -20.83
CA ILE A 15 -0.30 3.33 -20.94
C ILE A 15 -1.62 2.55 -21.05
N ARG A 16 -2.67 2.97 -20.33
CA ARG A 16 -4.02 2.39 -20.46
C ARG A 16 -4.64 2.67 -21.83
N HIS A 17 -4.39 3.83 -22.42
CA HIS A 17 -4.83 4.17 -23.76
C HIS A 17 -4.10 3.31 -24.82
N ILE A 18 -2.77 3.17 -24.72
CA ILE A 18 -1.98 2.27 -25.58
C ILE A 18 -2.49 0.84 -25.44
N ALA A 19 -2.69 0.35 -24.21
CA ALA A 19 -3.26 -0.97 -23.97
C ALA A 19 -4.65 -1.19 -24.60
N ASN A 20 -5.46 -0.13 -24.73
CA ASN A 20 -6.77 -0.19 -25.37
C ASN A 20 -6.69 -0.15 -26.91
N CYS A 21 -5.80 0.68 -27.46
CA CYS A 21 -5.71 0.95 -28.89
C CYS A 21 -4.79 -0.04 -29.63
N ASP A 22 -3.68 -0.41 -29.00
CA ASP A 22 -2.64 -1.29 -29.55
C ASP A 22 -2.09 -2.25 -28.46
N PRO A 23 -2.77 -3.39 -28.24
CA PRO A 23 -2.35 -4.40 -27.28
C PRO A 23 -0.98 -5.03 -27.59
N GLU A 24 -0.58 -5.09 -28.87
CA GLU A 24 0.71 -5.66 -29.28
C GLU A 24 1.85 -4.74 -28.86
N LEU A 25 1.75 -3.44 -29.18
CA LEU A 25 2.70 -2.44 -28.73
C LEU A 25 2.79 -2.40 -27.20
N PHE A 26 1.66 -2.51 -26.50
CA PHE A 26 1.66 -2.60 -25.03
C PHE A 26 2.48 -3.80 -24.52
N LEU A 27 2.41 -4.96 -25.19
CA LEU A 27 3.16 -6.16 -24.81
C LEU A 27 4.64 -6.03 -25.11
N GLU A 28 5.03 -5.42 -26.23
CA GLU A 28 6.44 -5.10 -26.52
C GLU A 28 7.02 -4.17 -25.47
N LEU A 29 6.28 -3.10 -25.13
CA LEU A 29 6.63 -2.18 -24.06
C LEU A 29 6.71 -2.92 -22.72
N ASN A 30 5.80 -3.84 -22.45
CA ASN A 30 5.83 -4.63 -21.23
C ASN A 30 7.00 -5.63 -21.18
N GLU A 31 7.36 -6.28 -22.28
CA GLU A 31 8.53 -7.16 -22.35
C GLU A 31 9.82 -6.38 -22.08
N LYS A 32 9.94 -5.17 -22.66
CA LYS A 32 11.09 -4.27 -22.54
C LYS A 32 11.20 -3.57 -21.19
N PHE A 33 10.09 -3.12 -20.63
CA PHE A 33 10.05 -2.25 -19.44
C PHE A 33 9.45 -2.90 -18.19
N LYS A 34 8.92 -4.13 -18.28
CA LYS A 34 8.28 -4.88 -17.18
C LYS A 34 7.21 -4.05 -16.47
N LEU A 35 6.25 -3.55 -17.25
CA LEU A 35 5.16 -2.69 -16.77
C LEU A 35 4.30 -3.46 -15.75
N ARG A 36 4.09 -2.88 -14.55
CA ARG A 36 3.24 -3.48 -13.51
C ARG A 36 1.74 -3.20 -13.74
N MET A 37 1.23 -3.44 -14.96
CA MET A 37 -0.18 -3.19 -15.32
C MET A 37 -0.84 -4.44 -15.93
N ARG A 38 -2.11 -4.69 -15.58
CA ARG A 38 -2.91 -5.78 -16.14
C ARG A 38 -3.96 -5.29 -17.12
N LEU A 39 -4.18 -6.03 -18.20
CA LEU A 39 -5.25 -5.76 -19.15
C LEU A 39 -6.63 -6.10 -18.55
N GLY A 40 -7.63 -5.31 -18.95
CA GLY A 40 -9.02 -5.58 -18.62
C GLY A 40 -9.55 -6.86 -19.29
N TRP A 41 -10.68 -7.37 -18.79
CA TRP A 41 -11.26 -8.63 -19.27
C TRP A 41 -11.64 -8.61 -20.75
N ARG A 42 -12.20 -7.51 -21.29
CA ARG A 42 -12.59 -7.39 -22.71
C ARG A 42 -11.40 -7.45 -23.66
N LEU A 43 -10.33 -6.71 -23.35
CA LEU A 43 -9.11 -6.70 -24.15
C LEU A 43 -8.39 -8.04 -24.09
N THR A 44 -8.35 -8.66 -22.91
CA THR A 44 -7.75 -10.00 -22.75
C THR A 44 -8.46 -11.01 -23.65
N GLU A 45 -9.79 -10.98 -23.74
CA GLU A 45 -10.55 -11.89 -24.60
C GLU A 45 -10.21 -11.68 -26.09
N LYS A 46 -10.16 -10.42 -26.55
CA LYS A 46 -9.76 -10.08 -27.92
C LYS A 46 -8.35 -10.56 -28.23
N PHE A 47 -7.40 -10.31 -27.33
CA PHE A 47 -5.99 -10.69 -27.51
C PHE A 47 -5.79 -12.20 -27.53
N VAL A 48 -6.37 -12.93 -26.57
CA VAL A 48 -6.24 -14.40 -26.48
C VAL A 48 -6.84 -15.09 -27.71
N ASN A 49 -7.89 -14.54 -28.31
CA ASN A 49 -8.46 -15.06 -29.55
C ASN A 49 -7.57 -14.81 -30.77
N ALA A 50 -6.85 -13.68 -30.82
CA ALA A 50 -5.95 -13.34 -31.93
C ALA A 50 -4.60 -14.06 -31.85
N HIS A 51 -4.03 -14.23 -30.65
CA HIS A 51 -2.67 -14.78 -30.44
C HIS A 51 -2.67 -16.04 -29.58
N ARG A 52 -3.64 -16.92 -29.81
CA ARG A 52 -3.88 -18.10 -28.97
C ARG A 52 -2.62 -18.95 -28.75
N ASP A 53 -1.88 -19.24 -29.81
CA ASP A 53 -0.70 -20.13 -29.76
C ASP A 53 0.46 -19.50 -29.00
N ASP A 54 0.66 -18.19 -29.15
CA ASP A 54 1.71 -17.46 -28.43
C ASP A 54 1.42 -17.39 -26.93
N VAL A 55 0.15 -17.19 -26.57
CA VAL A 55 -0.31 -17.20 -25.17
C VAL A 55 -0.04 -18.56 -24.51
N ILE A 56 -0.25 -19.66 -25.25
CA ILE A 56 0.04 -21.02 -24.77
C ILE A 56 1.55 -21.26 -24.67
N ARG A 57 2.35 -20.76 -25.62
CA ARG A 57 3.80 -20.99 -25.67
C ARG A 57 4.59 -20.19 -24.63
N LYS A 58 4.11 -19.00 -24.23
CA LYS A 58 4.76 -18.13 -23.24
C LYS A 58 3.87 -17.87 -22.01
N PRO A 59 3.49 -18.93 -21.27
CA PRO A 59 2.48 -18.84 -20.23
C PRO A 59 2.89 -17.90 -19.08
N GLN A 60 4.16 -17.93 -18.64
CA GLN A 60 4.61 -17.05 -17.56
C GLN A 60 4.55 -15.56 -17.91
N THR A 61 4.84 -15.20 -19.17
CA THR A 61 4.80 -13.80 -19.63
C THR A 61 3.36 -13.29 -19.64
N TYR A 62 2.46 -14.02 -20.28
CA TYR A 62 1.10 -13.53 -20.52
C TYR A 62 0.22 -13.62 -19.27
N PHE A 63 0.40 -14.63 -18.41
CA PHE A 63 -0.43 -14.81 -17.22
C PHE A 63 -0.21 -13.75 -16.13
N LEU A 64 0.91 -13.01 -16.20
CA LEU A 64 1.19 -11.85 -15.34
C LEU A 64 0.41 -10.60 -15.75
N VAL A 65 0.16 -10.44 -17.06
CA VAL A 65 -0.31 -9.21 -17.70
C VAL A 65 -1.79 -9.31 -18.09
N LEU A 66 -2.24 -10.49 -18.51
CA LEU A 66 -3.60 -10.72 -18.96
C LEU A 66 -4.54 -11.07 -17.80
N HIS A 67 -5.83 -10.81 -17.99
CA HIS A 67 -6.85 -11.14 -17.00
C HIS A 67 -7.04 -12.66 -16.87
N LYS A 68 -6.51 -13.25 -15.78
CA LYS A 68 -6.45 -14.70 -15.52
C LYS A 68 -7.75 -15.46 -15.77
N ARG A 69 -8.88 -14.97 -15.21
CA ARG A 69 -10.19 -15.62 -15.38
C ARG A 69 -10.66 -15.62 -16.84
N THR A 70 -10.29 -14.58 -17.60
CA THR A 70 -10.61 -14.50 -19.03
C THR A 70 -9.75 -15.48 -19.83
N ILE A 71 -8.47 -15.64 -19.50
CA ILE A 71 -7.60 -16.64 -20.15
C ILE A 71 -8.19 -18.04 -20.01
N VAL A 72 -8.51 -18.44 -18.77
CA VAL A 72 -9.10 -19.76 -18.46
C VAL A 72 -10.41 -19.96 -19.23
N LYS A 73 -11.29 -18.96 -19.25
CA LYS A 73 -12.56 -19.00 -19.98
C LYS A 73 -12.38 -19.11 -21.50
N THR A 74 -11.45 -18.34 -22.08
CA THR A 74 -11.29 -18.17 -23.53
C THR A 74 -10.49 -19.31 -24.16
N LEU A 75 -9.50 -19.85 -23.44
CA LEU A 75 -8.75 -21.03 -23.90
C LEU A 75 -9.55 -22.31 -23.76
N ASN A 76 -10.45 -22.41 -22.78
CA ASN A 76 -11.34 -23.57 -22.57
C ASN A 76 -10.51 -24.88 -22.59
N ASN A 77 -10.74 -25.78 -23.55
CA ASN A 77 -10.02 -27.06 -23.67
C ASN A 77 -8.50 -26.88 -23.88
N ASN A 78 -8.05 -25.77 -24.48
CA ASN A 78 -6.63 -25.47 -24.69
C ASN A 78 -5.93 -24.95 -23.43
N PHE A 79 -6.67 -24.71 -22.35
CA PHE A 79 -6.09 -24.27 -21.08
C PHE A 79 -5.09 -25.30 -20.52
N ARG A 80 -5.30 -26.60 -20.75
CA ARG A 80 -4.38 -27.67 -20.34
C ARG A 80 -2.95 -27.40 -20.79
N SER A 81 -2.74 -27.09 -22.07
CA SER A 81 -1.41 -26.85 -22.63
C SER A 81 -0.73 -25.64 -22.01
N LEU A 82 -1.50 -24.57 -21.74
CA LEU A 82 -1.01 -23.40 -21.03
C LEU A 82 -0.64 -23.74 -19.58
N PHE A 83 -1.47 -24.53 -18.90
CA PHE A 83 -1.28 -24.90 -17.50
C PHE A 83 -0.03 -25.76 -17.31
N VAL A 84 0.23 -26.72 -18.21
CA VAL A 84 1.48 -27.51 -18.23
C VAL A 84 2.71 -26.59 -18.23
N GLY A 85 2.70 -25.52 -19.03
CA GLY A 85 3.82 -24.57 -19.08
C GLY A 85 3.89 -23.59 -17.91
N LEU A 86 2.88 -23.56 -17.03
CA LEU A 86 2.94 -22.83 -15.74
C LEU A 86 3.56 -23.68 -14.63
N LEU A 87 3.56 -25.01 -14.76
CA LEU A 87 4.19 -25.88 -13.77
C LEU A 87 5.71 -25.71 -13.82
N PRO A 88 6.38 -25.67 -12.65
CA PRO A 88 7.83 -25.64 -12.59
C PRO A 88 8.44 -26.97 -13.04
N LYS A 89 9.75 -26.97 -13.29
CA LYS A 89 10.43 -28.13 -13.87
C LYS A 89 10.72 -29.22 -12.84
N THR A 90 10.81 -28.87 -11.56
CA THR A 90 11.14 -29.80 -10.48
C THR A 90 10.06 -29.81 -9.39
N LEU A 91 9.98 -30.91 -8.64
CA LEU A 91 9.07 -31.05 -7.50
C LEU A 91 9.43 -30.10 -6.33
N GLU A 92 10.71 -29.75 -6.19
CA GLU A 92 11.17 -28.80 -5.18
C GLU A 92 10.67 -27.39 -5.47
N GLU A 93 10.69 -26.96 -6.73
CA GLU A 93 10.12 -25.70 -7.17
C GLU A 93 8.59 -25.70 -7.06
N PHE A 94 7.95 -26.84 -7.34
CA PHE A 94 6.50 -27.00 -7.22
C PHE A 94 5.98 -26.62 -5.83
N LYS A 95 6.68 -27.04 -4.78
CA LYS A 95 6.35 -26.69 -3.38
C LYS A 95 6.22 -25.18 -3.15
N ASN A 96 7.03 -24.37 -3.84
CA ASN A 96 7.07 -22.92 -3.64
C ASN A 96 5.97 -22.18 -4.42
N VAL A 97 5.31 -22.85 -5.37
CA VAL A 97 4.30 -22.25 -6.25
C VAL A 97 2.94 -22.95 -6.19
N GLU A 98 2.78 -23.99 -5.37
CA GLU A 98 1.55 -24.77 -5.24
C GLU A 98 0.33 -23.89 -4.98
N ASP A 99 0.36 -23.05 -3.95
CA ASP A 99 -0.74 -22.14 -3.59
C ASP A 99 -1.13 -21.22 -4.76
N TYR A 100 -0.12 -20.73 -5.49
CA TYR A 100 -0.35 -19.90 -6.67
C TYR A 100 -1.06 -20.69 -7.77
N LEU A 101 -0.64 -21.92 -8.04
CA LEU A 101 -1.26 -22.79 -9.03
C LEU A 101 -2.68 -23.22 -8.62
N LEU A 102 -2.92 -23.49 -7.34
CA LEU A 102 -4.26 -23.79 -6.80
C LEU A 102 -5.22 -22.61 -6.97
N SER A 103 -4.73 -21.38 -6.74
CA SER A 103 -5.52 -20.17 -6.99
C SER A 103 -5.96 -20.05 -8.45
N ILE A 104 -5.17 -20.55 -9.39
CA ILE A 104 -5.51 -20.62 -10.81
C ILE A 104 -6.56 -21.69 -11.05
N MET A 105 -6.41 -22.86 -10.41
CA MET A 105 -7.37 -23.95 -10.55
C MET A 105 -8.78 -23.61 -10.06
N LYS A 106 -8.89 -22.76 -9.04
CA LYS A 106 -10.19 -22.22 -8.59
C LYS A 106 -10.93 -21.40 -9.66
N LEU A 107 -10.21 -20.91 -10.69
CA LEU A 107 -10.81 -20.18 -11.81
C LEU A 107 -11.36 -21.11 -12.90
N VAL A 108 -10.97 -22.39 -12.88
CA VAL A 108 -11.39 -23.39 -13.86
C VAL A 108 -12.83 -23.83 -13.58
N PRO A 109 -13.74 -23.76 -14.58
CA PRO A 109 -15.12 -24.17 -14.39
C PRO A 109 -15.24 -25.63 -13.91
N ARG A 110 -16.10 -25.91 -12.93
CA ARG A 110 -16.30 -27.27 -12.37
C ARG A 110 -16.58 -28.34 -13.44
N ARG A 111 -17.26 -27.98 -14.54
CA ARG A 111 -17.51 -28.87 -15.70
C ARG A 111 -16.25 -29.40 -16.40
N GLN A 112 -15.13 -28.69 -16.29
CA GLN A 112 -13.82 -29.11 -16.80
C GLN A 112 -13.02 -29.93 -15.80
N LYS A 113 -13.64 -30.28 -14.66
CA LYS A 113 -13.08 -31.19 -13.65
C LYS A 113 -11.65 -30.79 -13.22
N PRO A 114 -11.50 -29.63 -12.55
CA PRO A 114 -10.20 -29.04 -12.25
C PRO A 114 -9.23 -29.97 -11.51
N ILE A 115 -9.72 -30.82 -10.62
CA ILE A 115 -8.90 -31.79 -9.91
C ILE A 115 -8.37 -32.90 -10.83
N GLU A 116 -9.19 -33.42 -11.74
CA GLU A 116 -8.72 -34.40 -12.73
C GLU A 116 -7.63 -33.77 -13.61
N LEU A 117 -7.85 -32.53 -14.07
CA LEU A 117 -6.83 -31.78 -14.81
C LEU A 117 -5.54 -31.59 -13.99
N TRP A 118 -5.64 -31.23 -12.71
CA TRP A 118 -4.48 -31.06 -11.83
C TRP A 118 -3.68 -32.35 -11.71
N LEU A 119 -4.34 -33.46 -11.39
CA LEU A 119 -3.71 -34.76 -11.19
C LEU A 119 -3.07 -35.27 -12.50
N GLU A 120 -3.77 -35.14 -13.62
CA GLU A 120 -3.25 -35.53 -14.95
C GLU A 120 -2.05 -34.69 -15.36
N VAL A 121 -2.11 -33.37 -15.18
CA VAL A 121 -1.02 -32.47 -15.55
C VAL A 121 0.19 -32.68 -14.65
N PHE A 122 -0.03 -32.89 -13.34
CA PHE A 122 1.05 -33.22 -12.41
C PHE A 122 1.74 -34.52 -12.81
N GLN A 123 0.98 -35.59 -13.05
CA GLN A 123 1.53 -36.89 -13.46
C GLN A 123 2.25 -36.80 -14.80
N HIS A 124 1.69 -36.07 -15.76
CA HIS A 124 2.31 -35.84 -17.07
C HIS A 124 3.65 -35.08 -16.95
N THR A 125 3.73 -34.06 -16.09
CA THR A 125 4.92 -33.21 -15.96
C THR A 125 6.03 -33.86 -15.15
N TYR A 126 5.69 -34.59 -14.07
CA TYR A 126 6.69 -35.14 -13.14
C TYR A 126 6.86 -36.66 -13.21
N GLY A 127 6.01 -37.38 -13.95
CA GLY A 127 6.10 -38.84 -14.11
C GLY A 127 5.71 -39.63 -12.86
N CYS A 128 5.19 -38.98 -11.82
CA CYS A 128 4.81 -39.59 -10.55
C CYS A 128 3.38 -39.20 -10.12
N LEU A 129 2.77 -40.02 -9.26
CA LEU A 129 1.44 -39.74 -8.74
C LEU A 129 1.50 -38.65 -7.66
N PHE A 130 0.59 -37.68 -7.71
CA PHE A 130 0.47 -36.60 -6.72
C PHE A 130 0.34 -37.14 -5.28
N TRP A 131 -0.39 -38.23 -5.11
CA TRP A 131 -0.65 -38.88 -3.82
C TRP A 131 0.61 -39.43 -3.13
N ASN A 132 1.71 -39.63 -3.86
CA ASN A 132 2.98 -40.09 -3.28
C ASN A 132 3.69 -39.00 -2.47
N TYR A 133 3.17 -37.76 -2.48
CA TYR A 133 3.79 -36.61 -1.84
C TYR A 133 2.82 -35.95 -0.85
N PRO A 134 2.66 -36.50 0.37
CA PRO A 134 1.80 -35.91 1.41
C PRO A 134 2.10 -34.43 1.70
N ILE A 135 3.33 -33.97 1.46
CA ILE A 135 3.73 -32.58 1.65
C ILE A 135 2.95 -31.59 0.75
N PHE A 136 2.36 -32.04 -0.35
CA PHE A 136 1.53 -31.22 -1.26
C PHE A 136 0.03 -31.32 -0.97
N LEU A 137 -0.39 -32.03 0.09
CA LEU A 137 -1.79 -32.10 0.49
C LEU A 137 -2.16 -30.90 1.37
N SER A 138 -2.05 -29.69 0.81
CA SER A 138 -2.53 -28.47 1.47
C SER A 138 -4.03 -28.55 1.78
N LEU A 139 -4.49 -27.90 2.85
CA LEU A 139 -5.91 -27.88 3.21
C LEU A 139 -6.79 -27.32 2.08
N GLU A 140 -6.24 -26.35 1.35
CA GLU A 140 -6.90 -25.74 0.18
C GLU A 140 -7.07 -26.74 -0.97
N PHE A 141 -6.05 -27.55 -1.28
CA PHE A 141 -6.18 -28.62 -2.26
C PHE A 141 -7.20 -29.66 -1.82
N VAL A 142 -7.13 -30.08 -0.56
CA VAL A 142 -8.02 -31.11 0.00
C VAL A 142 -9.48 -30.65 -0.05
N GLU A 143 -9.77 -29.39 0.24
CA GLU A 143 -11.13 -28.84 0.14
C GLU A 143 -11.69 -28.88 -1.29
N MET A 144 -10.83 -28.75 -2.30
CA MET A 144 -11.22 -28.84 -3.71
C MET A 144 -11.49 -30.28 -4.17
N LEU A 145 -11.07 -31.30 -3.42
CA LEU A 145 -11.27 -32.70 -3.79
C LEU A 145 -12.76 -33.11 -3.71
N PRO A 146 -13.25 -33.88 -4.69
CA PRO A 146 -14.55 -34.54 -4.58
C PRO A 146 -14.62 -35.42 -3.33
N LEU A 147 -15.79 -35.48 -2.68
CA LEU A 147 -16.01 -36.24 -1.44
C LEU A 147 -15.55 -37.69 -1.54
N ALA A 148 -15.93 -38.38 -2.62
CA ALA A 148 -15.53 -39.77 -2.85
C ALA A 148 -14.00 -39.95 -2.89
N VAL A 149 -13.29 -39.01 -3.54
CA VAL A 149 -11.83 -39.02 -3.62
C VAL A 149 -11.21 -38.75 -2.25
N ARG A 150 -11.76 -37.79 -1.48
CA ARG A 150 -11.29 -37.54 -0.10
C ARG A 150 -11.42 -38.78 0.78
N HIS A 151 -12.57 -39.44 0.76
CA HIS A 151 -12.81 -40.62 1.59
C HIS A 151 -11.95 -41.82 1.19
N GLN A 152 -11.63 -41.94 -0.09
CA GLN A 152 -10.77 -43.00 -0.60
C GLN A 152 -9.29 -42.75 -0.33
N GLN A 153 -8.83 -41.50 -0.52
CA GLN A 153 -7.40 -41.18 -0.56
C GLN A 153 -6.86 -40.64 0.76
N LEU A 154 -7.67 -40.04 1.64
CA LEU A 154 -7.17 -39.42 2.88
C LEU A 154 -7.23 -40.38 4.07
N SER A 155 -6.18 -40.35 4.90
CA SER A 155 -6.07 -41.06 6.17
C SER A 155 -5.33 -40.20 7.19
N ILE A 156 -5.22 -40.65 8.44
CA ILE A 156 -4.40 -39.94 9.43
C ILE A 156 -2.90 -40.05 9.07
N GLU A 157 -2.51 -41.16 8.45
CA GLU A 157 -1.12 -41.51 8.12
C GLU A 157 -0.54 -40.64 7.00
N ASN A 158 -1.37 -40.18 6.07
CA ASN A 158 -0.94 -39.29 4.97
C ASN A 158 -1.17 -37.80 5.24
N ARG A 159 -1.40 -37.43 6.49
CA ARG A 159 -1.43 -36.04 6.94
C ARG A 159 -0.05 -35.39 6.72
N PRO A 160 0.04 -34.20 6.10
CA PRO A 160 1.29 -33.46 6.05
C PRO A 160 1.80 -33.12 7.46
N ALA A 161 3.11 -33.27 7.70
CA ALA A 161 3.70 -33.06 9.03
C ALA A 161 3.48 -31.65 9.61
N PHE A 162 3.23 -30.65 8.76
CA PHE A 162 2.99 -29.26 9.15
C PHE A 162 1.52 -28.94 9.48
N VAL A 163 0.58 -29.85 9.21
CA VAL A 163 -0.85 -29.66 9.50
C VAL A 163 -1.19 -30.37 10.80
N ASN A 164 -1.77 -29.68 11.79
CA ASN A 164 -2.21 -30.29 13.04
C ASN A 164 -3.26 -31.39 12.81
N GLU A 165 -3.20 -32.45 13.62
CA GLU A 165 -4.10 -33.60 13.49
C GLU A 165 -5.57 -33.19 13.65
N GLU A 166 -5.87 -32.32 14.62
CA GLU A 166 -7.23 -31.84 14.90
C GLU A 166 -7.83 -31.06 13.72
N VAL A 167 -6.98 -30.39 12.93
CA VAL A 167 -7.39 -29.61 11.75
C VAL A 167 -7.51 -30.49 10.51
N TRP A 168 -6.77 -31.61 10.46
CA TRP A 168 -6.83 -32.58 9.38
C TRP A 168 -8.05 -33.50 9.47
N VAL A 169 -8.38 -33.94 10.68
CA VAL A 169 -9.45 -34.91 10.93
C VAL A 169 -10.82 -34.53 10.33
N PRO A 170 -11.26 -33.25 10.31
CA PRO A 170 -12.52 -32.86 9.67
C PRO A 170 -12.67 -33.24 8.18
N TYR A 171 -11.57 -33.49 7.47
CA TYR A 171 -11.57 -33.86 6.05
C TYR A 171 -11.70 -35.38 5.81
N LEU A 172 -11.61 -36.19 6.87
CA LEU A 172 -11.79 -37.65 6.81
C LEU A 172 -13.30 -38.02 6.78
N PRO A 173 -13.64 -39.31 6.54
CA PRO A 173 -15.02 -39.78 6.62
C PRO A 173 -15.70 -39.43 7.94
N THR A 174 -16.97 -39.00 7.86
CA THR A 174 -17.73 -38.40 8.97
C THR A 174 -17.72 -39.26 10.23
N ASP A 175 -17.91 -40.57 10.10
CA ASP A 175 -17.94 -41.52 11.21
C ASP A 175 -16.60 -41.57 11.96
N LYS A 176 -15.48 -41.61 11.23
CA LYS A 176 -14.13 -41.63 11.79
C LYS A 176 -13.80 -40.28 12.45
N SER A 177 -14.11 -39.18 11.77
CA SER A 177 -13.82 -37.83 12.24
C SER A 177 -14.59 -37.50 13.52
N LEU A 178 -15.90 -37.72 13.54
CA LEU A 178 -16.72 -37.41 14.71
C LEU A 178 -16.36 -38.29 15.90
N ARG A 179 -16.08 -39.59 15.69
CA ARG A 179 -15.62 -40.47 16.76
C ARG A 179 -14.33 -39.95 17.40
N PHE A 180 -13.33 -39.60 16.58
CA PHE A 180 -12.05 -39.07 17.05
C PHE A 180 -12.22 -37.75 17.81
N LEU A 181 -12.94 -36.80 17.22
CA LEU A 181 -13.11 -35.47 17.80
C LEU A 181 -13.92 -35.51 19.11
N LYS A 182 -14.99 -36.31 19.18
CA LYS A 182 -15.77 -36.49 20.43
C LYS A 182 -14.92 -37.09 21.53
N GLN A 183 -14.16 -38.16 21.25
CA GLN A 183 -13.26 -38.79 22.22
C GLN A 183 -12.21 -37.79 22.75
N LYS A 184 -11.61 -37.01 21.85
CA LYS A 184 -10.61 -36.00 22.23
C LYS A 184 -11.21 -34.86 23.04
N LEU A 185 -12.45 -34.47 22.72
CA LEU A 185 -13.19 -33.44 23.43
C LEU A 185 -13.55 -33.88 24.86
N GLU A 186 -13.93 -35.14 25.07
CA GLU A 186 -14.20 -35.72 26.39
C GLU A 186 -12.94 -35.77 27.29
N LEU A 187 -11.77 -36.02 26.69
CA LEU A 187 -10.49 -36.08 27.41
C LEU A 187 -9.84 -34.71 27.66
N SER A 188 -10.37 -33.64 27.05
CA SER A 188 -9.76 -32.31 27.11
C SER A 188 -10.27 -31.50 28.29
N SER A 189 -9.40 -31.10 29.22
CA SER A 189 -9.75 -30.20 30.33
C SER A 189 -9.63 -28.71 29.96
N ALA A 190 -8.78 -28.38 28.97
CA ALA A 190 -8.51 -27.00 28.57
C ALA A 190 -9.66 -26.40 27.73
N VAL A 191 -10.21 -25.26 28.17
CA VAL A 191 -11.33 -24.56 27.51
C VAL A 191 -11.01 -24.23 26.03
N LYS A 192 -9.83 -23.66 25.75
CA LYS A 192 -9.43 -23.29 24.38
C LYS A 192 -9.34 -24.50 23.43
N THR A 193 -8.87 -25.64 23.91
CA THR A 193 -8.82 -26.88 23.13
C THR A 193 -10.24 -27.37 22.82
N ARG A 194 -11.16 -27.27 23.79
CA ARG A 194 -12.56 -27.64 23.60
C ARG A 194 -13.28 -26.74 22.60
N GLU A 195 -13.03 -25.42 22.63
CA GLU A 195 -13.54 -24.48 21.61
C GLU A 195 -13.13 -24.91 20.20
N GLN A 196 -11.84 -25.20 19.98
CA GLN A 196 -11.32 -25.65 18.69
C GLN A 196 -11.95 -26.97 18.23
N LEU A 197 -12.05 -27.95 19.13
CA LEU A 197 -12.62 -29.26 18.82
C LEU A 197 -14.12 -29.18 18.48
N VAL A 198 -14.88 -28.33 19.17
CA VAL A 198 -16.30 -28.09 18.87
C VAL A 198 -16.50 -27.48 17.48
N ASN A 199 -15.67 -26.51 17.09
CA ASN A 199 -15.67 -26.00 15.72
C ASN A 199 -15.35 -27.11 14.71
N CYS A 200 -14.38 -27.97 15.03
CA CYS A 200 -14.03 -29.10 14.17
C CYS A 200 -15.18 -30.11 14.00
N LEU A 201 -16.03 -30.32 15.02
CA LEU A 201 -17.24 -31.16 14.90
C LEU A 201 -18.23 -30.58 13.87
N VAL A 202 -18.51 -29.28 13.95
CA VAL A 202 -19.41 -28.60 13.00
C VAL A 202 -18.81 -28.58 11.60
N LEU A 203 -17.51 -28.26 11.50
CA LEU A 203 -16.78 -28.24 10.23
C LEU A 203 -16.75 -29.62 9.56
N THR A 204 -16.59 -30.70 10.33
CA THR A 204 -16.65 -32.09 9.83
C THR A 204 -17.97 -32.35 9.10
N CYS A 205 -19.09 -31.94 9.70
CA CYS A 205 -20.42 -32.14 9.12
C CYS A 205 -20.56 -31.35 7.80
N LYS A 206 -20.04 -30.11 7.77
CA LYS A 206 -20.05 -29.27 6.57
C LYS A 206 -19.19 -29.84 5.46
N LEU A 207 -17.92 -30.12 5.75
CA LEU A 207 -16.95 -30.60 4.75
C LEU A 207 -17.40 -31.92 4.12
N ASN A 208 -18.12 -32.75 4.87
CA ASN A 208 -18.66 -34.02 4.41
C ASN A 208 -20.11 -33.95 3.88
N SER A 209 -20.72 -32.76 3.85
CA SER A 209 -22.11 -32.56 3.42
C SER A 209 -23.11 -33.49 4.14
N ASN A 210 -22.89 -33.74 5.42
CA ASN A 210 -23.69 -34.69 6.21
C ASN A 210 -24.50 -33.94 7.28
N THR A 211 -25.76 -33.62 6.97
CA THR A 211 -26.67 -32.93 7.88
C THR A 211 -27.20 -33.85 8.98
N ASP A 212 -27.36 -35.15 8.75
CA ASP A 212 -27.79 -36.07 9.83
C ASP A 212 -26.74 -36.18 10.93
N ALA A 213 -25.46 -36.14 10.54
CA ALA A 213 -24.35 -36.03 11.47
C ALA A 213 -24.34 -34.69 12.22
N LEU A 214 -24.77 -33.60 11.60
CA LEU A 214 -24.94 -32.31 12.29
C LEU A 214 -26.01 -32.43 13.38
N LEU A 215 -27.12 -33.12 13.12
CA LEU A 215 -28.17 -33.37 14.11
C LEU A 215 -27.62 -34.14 15.32
N ASP A 216 -26.81 -35.18 15.08
CA ASP A 216 -26.10 -35.92 16.12
C ASP A 216 -25.11 -35.05 16.90
N VAL A 217 -24.38 -34.15 16.22
CA VAL A 217 -23.49 -33.17 16.89
C VAL A 217 -24.28 -32.19 17.75
N CYS A 218 -25.41 -31.65 17.28
CA CYS A 218 -26.29 -30.79 18.08
C CYS A 218 -26.79 -31.51 19.34
N GLY A 219 -27.26 -32.76 19.20
CA GLY A 219 -27.71 -33.58 20.35
C GLY A 219 -26.58 -33.94 21.31
N TYR A 220 -25.38 -34.22 20.78
CA TYR A 220 -24.19 -34.45 21.59
C TYR A 220 -23.79 -33.21 22.40
N MET A 221 -23.82 -32.01 21.80
CA MET A 221 -23.52 -30.76 22.50
C MET A 221 -24.53 -30.49 23.63
N LEU A 222 -25.82 -30.68 23.39
CA LEU A 222 -26.86 -30.52 24.42
C LEU A 222 -26.77 -31.54 25.56
N SER A 223 -26.34 -32.77 25.28
CA SER A 223 -26.31 -33.83 26.29
C SER A 223 -25.02 -33.85 27.12
N LYS A 224 -23.85 -33.59 26.50
CA LYS A 224 -22.53 -33.71 27.13
C LYS A 224 -21.90 -32.38 27.50
N HIS A 225 -22.24 -31.30 26.80
CA HIS A 225 -21.62 -29.98 26.95
C HIS A 225 -22.63 -28.87 27.33
N ARG A 226 -23.81 -29.25 27.86
CA ARG A 226 -24.85 -28.32 28.34
C ARG A 226 -24.32 -27.30 29.35
N ASN A 227 -23.52 -27.78 30.30
CA ASN A 227 -22.99 -26.99 31.43
C ASN A 227 -21.55 -26.52 31.19
N ASP A 228 -21.11 -26.48 29.93
CA ASP A 228 -19.77 -26.01 29.58
C ASP A 228 -19.64 -24.47 29.72
N LYS A 229 -18.44 -23.94 29.52
CA LYS A 229 -18.19 -22.49 29.55
C LYS A 229 -18.87 -21.79 28.37
N ALA A 230 -19.37 -20.57 28.59
CA ALA A 230 -20.02 -19.73 27.58
C ALA A 230 -19.19 -19.55 26.30
N SER A 231 -17.85 -19.51 26.41
CA SER A 231 -16.97 -19.40 25.24
C SER A 231 -17.01 -20.64 24.33
N VAL A 232 -17.22 -21.84 24.89
CA VAL A 232 -17.41 -23.08 24.13
C VAL A 232 -18.77 -23.06 23.41
N HIS A 233 -19.81 -22.55 24.07
CA HIS A 233 -21.14 -22.36 23.47
C HIS A 233 -21.10 -21.36 22.31
N ARG A 234 -20.43 -20.22 22.50
CA ARG A 234 -20.20 -19.23 21.44
C ARG A 234 -19.45 -19.84 20.27
N SER A 235 -18.41 -20.65 20.52
CA SER A 235 -17.70 -21.36 19.46
C SER A 235 -18.63 -22.26 18.64
N PHE A 236 -19.48 -23.06 19.31
CA PHE A 236 -20.46 -23.90 18.62
C PHE A 236 -21.42 -23.10 17.74
N LEU A 237 -22.06 -22.06 18.29
CA LEU A 237 -23.01 -21.22 17.55
C LEU A 237 -22.34 -20.48 16.39
N SER A 238 -21.14 -19.95 16.61
CA SER A 238 -20.33 -19.31 15.58
C SER A 238 -19.97 -20.28 14.46
N GLY A 239 -19.62 -21.54 14.80
CA GLY A 239 -19.39 -22.60 13.83
C GLY A 239 -20.63 -22.91 12.98
N LEU A 240 -21.82 -22.98 13.60
CA LEU A 240 -23.08 -23.18 12.88
C LEU A 240 -23.33 -22.04 11.88
N LEU A 241 -23.25 -20.79 12.34
CA LEU A 241 -23.44 -19.60 11.51
C LEU A 241 -22.42 -19.50 10.36
N SER A 242 -21.18 -19.92 10.59
CA SER A 242 -20.09 -19.80 9.61
C SER A 242 -20.12 -20.88 8.53
N HIS A 243 -20.71 -22.04 8.82
CA HIS A 243 -20.60 -23.21 7.96
C HIS A 243 -21.91 -23.66 7.33
N PHE A 244 -23.06 -23.31 7.91
CA PHE A 244 -24.37 -23.77 7.45
C PHE A 244 -25.31 -22.61 7.10
N GLU A 245 -26.10 -22.83 6.04
CA GLU A 245 -27.28 -22.02 5.74
C GLU A 245 -28.40 -22.50 6.65
N LEU A 246 -28.45 -21.93 7.86
CA LEU A 246 -29.32 -22.41 8.95
C LEU A 246 -30.79 -22.40 8.56
N GLU A 247 -31.20 -21.46 7.71
CA GLU A 247 -32.57 -21.34 7.20
C GLU A 247 -33.04 -22.53 6.35
N LYS A 248 -32.11 -23.38 5.89
CA LYS A 248 -32.40 -24.62 5.15
C LYS A 248 -32.39 -25.88 6.02
N LEU A 249 -32.07 -25.76 7.31
CA LEU A 249 -32.05 -26.91 8.21
C LEU A 249 -33.46 -27.40 8.54
N SER A 250 -33.60 -28.69 8.83
CA SER A 250 -34.90 -29.29 9.14
C SER A 250 -35.45 -28.83 10.50
N PRO A 251 -36.76 -28.97 10.76
CA PRO A 251 -37.36 -28.69 12.08
C PRO A 251 -36.64 -29.35 13.27
N LYS A 252 -36.15 -30.60 13.09
CA LYS A 252 -35.43 -31.35 14.13
C LYS A 252 -34.11 -30.66 14.56
N HIS A 253 -33.40 -30.04 13.62
CA HIS A 253 -32.18 -29.29 13.90
C HIS A 253 -32.53 -28.03 14.71
N TRP A 254 -33.54 -27.29 14.26
CA TRP A 254 -33.99 -26.07 14.93
C TRP A 254 -34.51 -26.30 16.35
N ALA A 255 -35.16 -27.43 16.61
CA ALA A 255 -35.55 -27.80 17.98
C ALA A 255 -34.33 -27.85 18.93
N LEU A 256 -33.25 -28.51 18.50
CA LEU A 256 -32.02 -28.62 19.28
C LEU A 256 -31.22 -27.31 19.32
N ILE A 257 -31.14 -26.58 18.20
CA ILE A 257 -30.41 -25.30 18.12
C ILE A 257 -31.09 -24.25 19.01
N ASN A 258 -32.42 -24.16 18.99
CA ASN A 258 -33.15 -23.21 19.84
C ASN A 258 -33.07 -23.59 21.32
N GLU A 259 -33.17 -24.88 21.65
CA GLU A 259 -32.95 -25.35 23.02
C GLU A 259 -31.54 -24.98 23.50
N PHE A 260 -30.52 -25.14 22.65
CA PHE A 260 -29.15 -24.78 22.99
C PHE A 260 -28.93 -23.26 23.09
N ALA A 261 -29.47 -22.48 22.15
CA ALA A 261 -29.36 -21.01 22.15
C ALA A 261 -30.02 -20.38 23.39
N ASN A 262 -31.09 -20.99 23.90
CA ASN A 262 -31.76 -20.54 25.12
C ASN A 262 -30.97 -20.84 26.41
N LEU A 263 -29.92 -21.67 26.36
CA LEU A 263 -29.02 -21.89 27.51
C LEU A 263 -28.02 -20.75 27.70
N SER A 264 -27.79 -19.93 26.66
CA SER A 264 -26.93 -18.75 26.76
C SER A 264 -27.69 -17.63 27.47
N THR A 265 -27.28 -17.31 28.70
CA THR A 265 -27.86 -16.19 29.48
C THR A 265 -27.34 -14.82 29.03
N GLU A 266 -26.37 -14.78 28.12
CA GLU A 266 -25.78 -13.55 27.57
C GLU A 266 -26.51 -13.17 26.27
N ASN A 267 -27.01 -11.93 26.17
CA ASN A 267 -27.45 -11.33 24.89
C ASN A 267 -26.20 -11.01 24.03
N ASP A 268 -25.50 -12.05 23.61
CA ASP A 268 -24.32 -11.94 22.77
C ASP A 268 -24.67 -11.93 21.26
N HIS A 269 -23.69 -11.56 20.44
CA HIS A 269 -23.85 -11.39 19.00
C HIS A 269 -24.28 -12.69 18.30
N GLU A 270 -23.71 -13.83 18.68
CA GLU A 270 -24.04 -15.14 18.13
C GLU A 270 -25.49 -15.52 18.39
N THR A 271 -26.00 -15.30 19.61
CA THR A 271 -27.39 -15.58 19.96
C THR A 271 -28.36 -14.71 19.15
N HIS A 272 -28.03 -13.43 18.94
CA HIS A 272 -28.80 -12.55 18.05
C HIS A 272 -28.81 -13.03 16.59
N ALA A 273 -27.67 -13.47 16.06
CA ALA A 273 -27.56 -13.97 14.69
C ALA A 273 -28.31 -15.30 14.49
N ILE A 274 -28.32 -16.19 15.49
CA ILE A 274 -29.13 -17.43 15.47
C ILE A 274 -30.62 -17.11 15.45
N ARG A 275 -31.05 -16.12 16.25
CA ARG A 275 -32.45 -15.63 16.25
C ARG A 275 -32.86 -15.05 14.88
N GLU A 276 -32.01 -14.23 14.26
CA GLU A 276 -32.23 -13.72 12.90
C GLU A 276 -32.37 -14.89 11.90
N ALA A 277 -31.47 -15.86 11.96
CA ALA A 277 -31.53 -17.05 11.10
C ALA A 277 -32.80 -17.90 11.31
N TYR A 278 -33.32 -17.95 12.54
CA TYR A 278 -34.59 -18.63 12.83
C TYR A 278 -35.78 -17.90 12.22
N VAL A 279 -35.79 -16.56 12.24
CA VAL A 279 -36.82 -15.77 11.53
C VAL A 279 -36.76 -16.06 10.03
N HIS A 280 -35.56 -16.14 9.44
CA HIS A 280 -35.43 -16.52 8.02
C HIS A 280 -35.99 -17.91 7.74
N TYR A 281 -35.69 -18.88 8.61
CA TYR A 281 -36.25 -20.23 8.51
C TYR A 281 -37.79 -20.21 8.54
N LEU A 282 -38.40 -19.48 9.48
CA LEU A 282 -39.86 -19.39 9.58
C LEU A 282 -40.47 -18.75 8.33
N LEU A 283 -39.89 -17.64 7.85
CA LEU A 283 -40.35 -16.94 6.65
C LEU A 283 -40.23 -17.81 5.39
N LEU A 284 -39.10 -18.51 5.20
CA LEU A 284 -38.91 -19.40 4.04
C LEU A 284 -39.91 -20.56 4.00
N ASN A 285 -40.32 -21.05 5.17
CA ASN A 285 -41.20 -22.21 5.29
C ASN A 285 -42.68 -21.81 5.48
N ASN A 286 -43.03 -20.52 5.34
CA ASN A 286 -44.37 -19.98 5.58
C ASN A 286 -44.94 -20.35 6.95
N LEU A 287 -44.08 -20.39 7.97
CA LEU A 287 -44.47 -20.68 9.36
C LEU A 287 -44.82 -19.38 10.10
N PRO A 288 -45.66 -19.43 11.16
CA PRO A 288 -46.06 -18.25 11.91
C PRO A 288 -44.86 -17.50 12.50
N VAL A 289 -44.68 -16.23 12.10
CA VAL A 289 -43.59 -15.35 12.57
C VAL A 289 -44.10 -14.17 13.40
N LYS A 290 -45.40 -13.86 13.29
CA LYS A 290 -46.03 -12.65 13.84
C LYS A 290 -45.89 -12.55 15.37
N ASP A 291 -46.13 -13.64 16.08
CA ASP A 291 -46.07 -13.66 17.55
C ASP A 291 -44.63 -13.55 18.06
N LEU A 292 -43.68 -14.16 17.35
CA LEU A 292 -42.24 -14.04 17.64
C LEU A 292 -41.77 -12.59 17.44
N LEU A 293 -42.18 -11.93 16.35
CA LEU A 293 -41.88 -10.52 16.12
C LEU A 293 -42.52 -9.63 17.19
N LYS A 294 -43.77 -9.90 17.61
CA LYS A 294 -44.44 -9.16 18.71
C LYS A 294 -43.69 -9.28 20.03
N GLU A 295 -43.21 -10.47 20.38
CA GLU A 295 -42.41 -10.71 21.59
C GLU A 295 -41.10 -9.91 21.55
N TRP A 296 -40.48 -9.78 20.38
CA TRP A 296 -39.20 -9.10 20.20
C TRP A 296 -39.29 -7.58 20.09
N ILE A 297 -40.47 -7.03 19.77
CA ILE A 297 -40.73 -5.58 19.72
C ILE A 297 -40.75 -4.95 21.12
N ARG A 298 -41.23 -5.69 22.14
CA ARG A 298 -41.43 -5.16 23.50
C ARG A 298 -40.13 -4.76 24.23
N PRO A 299 -38.97 -5.45 24.09
CA PRO A 299 -37.75 -5.11 24.82
C PRO A 299 -36.74 -4.21 24.07
N PHE A 300 -36.87 -4.04 22.74
CA PHE A 300 -35.81 -3.47 21.89
C PHE A 300 -36.30 -2.35 20.97
N SER A 301 -36.82 -1.25 21.53
CA SER A 301 -37.25 -0.07 20.76
C SER A 301 -36.19 0.48 19.81
N ASP A 302 -34.91 0.16 20.03
CA ASP A 302 -33.78 0.67 19.26
C ASP A 302 -33.23 -0.33 18.20
N LEU A 303 -33.71 -1.58 18.17
CA LEU A 303 -33.19 -2.64 17.29
C LEU A 303 -34.33 -3.50 16.72
N LEU A 304 -35.07 -2.96 15.74
CA LEU A 304 -35.81 -3.82 14.80
C LEU A 304 -34.80 -4.80 14.17
N ILE A 305 -34.86 -6.09 14.54
CA ILE A 305 -34.03 -7.15 13.93
C ILE A 305 -34.51 -7.30 12.49
N ILE A 306 -33.89 -6.53 11.60
CA ILE A 306 -34.16 -6.60 10.17
C ILE A 306 -33.08 -7.46 9.53
N PRO A 307 -33.48 -8.55 8.85
CA PRO A 307 -32.61 -9.36 8.03
C PRO A 307 -31.64 -8.55 7.18
N LYS A 308 -30.38 -9.00 7.07
CA LYS A 308 -29.47 -8.46 6.03
C LYS A 308 -29.88 -8.85 4.61
N ASN A 309 -30.67 -9.91 4.46
CA ASN A 309 -31.12 -10.39 3.16
C ASN A 309 -32.35 -9.59 2.69
N PRO A 310 -32.28 -8.91 1.53
CA PRO A 310 -33.34 -8.02 1.08
C PRO A 310 -34.72 -8.68 0.99
N HIS A 311 -34.80 -9.93 0.53
CA HIS A 311 -36.07 -10.63 0.41
C HIS A 311 -36.79 -10.77 1.77
N PHE A 312 -36.05 -11.14 2.82
CA PHE A 312 -36.60 -11.26 4.17
C PHE A 312 -36.81 -9.90 4.83
N THR A 313 -35.94 -8.92 4.57
CA THR A 313 -36.12 -7.53 5.04
C THR A 313 -37.49 -7.00 4.67
N ARG A 314 -37.87 -7.15 3.40
CA ARG A 314 -39.16 -6.69 2.90
C ARG A 314 -40.34 -7.38 3.59
N LEU A 315 -40.28 -8.71 3.70
CA LEU A 315 -41.32 -9.50 4.36
C LEU A 315 -41.47 -9.08 5.83
N CYS A 316 -40.36 -8.88 6.54
CA CYS A 316 -40.38 -8.35 7.90
C CYS A 316 -40.98 -6.95 7.97
N LEU A 317 -40.62 -6.02 7.07
CA LEU A 317 -41.16 -4.66 7.04
C LEU A 317 -42.68 -4.62 6.75
N VAL A 318 -43.15 -5.47 5.84
CA VAL A 318 -44.60 -5.60 5.54
C VAL A 318 -45.33 -6.21 6.73
N THR A 319 -44.83 -7.34 7.27
CA THR A 319 -45.41 -8.01 8.45
C THR A 319 -45.43 -7.08 9.67
N PHE A 320 -44.38 -6.26 9.83
CA PHE A 320 -44.34 -5.25 10.88
C PHE A 320 -45.42 -4.19 10.66
N GLY A 321 -45.58 -3.65 9.46
CA GLY A 321 -46.67 -2.72 9.13
C GLY A 321 -48.07 -3.29 9.42
N GLU A 322 -48.26 -4.60 9.29
CA GLU A 322 -49.50 -5.28 9.69
C GLU A 322 -49.66 -5.38 11.22
N ILE A 323 -48.59 -5.73 11.95
CA ILE A 323 -48.57 -5.77 13.43
C ILE A 323 -48.85 -4.38 14.02
N VAL A 324 -48.39 -3.32 13.36
CA VAL A 324 -48.56 -1.93 13.78
C VAL A 324 -50.01 -1.50 13.94
N ASN A 325 -50.94 -2.07 13.15
CA ASN A 325 -52.36 -1.80 13.32
C ASN A 325 -52.95 -2.41 14.61
N GLU A 326 -52.24 -3.34 15.25
CA GLU A 326 -52.70 -4.11 16.42
C GLU A 326 -52.08 -3.64 17.76
N LEU A 327 -51.06 -2.77 17.75
CA LEU A 327 -50.39 -2.29 18.96
C LEU A 327 -50.94 -0.91 19.36
N GLU A 328 -51.60 -0.83 20.52
CA GLU A 328 -52.20 0.42 21.06
C GLU A 328 -51.21 1.27 21.86
N ASP A 329 -50.32 0.63 22.62
CA ASP A 329 -49.33 1.31 23.45
C ASP A 329 -47.98 1.40 22.71
N LEU A 330 -47.36 2.59 22.69
CA LEU A 330 -46.01 2.90 22.18
C LEU A 330 -45.88 3.43 20.73
N TYR A 331 -46.96 3.83 20.04
CA TYR A 331 -46.89 4.29 18.62
C TYR A 331 -45.88 5.43 18.38
N ASP A 332 -45.81 6.43 19.26
CA ASP A 332 -44.89 7.57 19.13
C ASP A 332 -43.40 7.18 19.32
N SER A 333 -43.07 6.04 19.96
CA SER A 333 -41.67 5.65 20.20
C SER A 333 -41.07 4.82 19.07
N TRP A 334 -41.83 3.93 18.41
CA TRP A 334 -41.29 3.04 17.37
C TRP A 334 -41.58 3.51 15.94
N ALA A 335 -42.61 4.35 15.70
CA ALA A 335 -42.98 4.79 14.35
C ALA A 335 -41.83 5.48 13.59
N PRO A 336 -41.02 6.38 14.18
CA PRO A 336 -39.88 6.98 13.50
C PRO A 336 -38.84 5.95 13.01
N TYR A 337 -38.61 4.89 13.80
CA TYR A 337 -37.64 3.84 13.45
C TYR A 337 -38.14 2.96 12.31
N PHE A 338 -39.41 2.55 12.34
CA PHE A 338 -40.02 1.80 11.24
C PHE A 338 -39.97 2.59 9.92
N ILE A 339 -40.30 3.88 9.97
CA ILE A 339 -40.23 4.77 8.81
C ILE A 339 -38.82 4.82 8.22
N ARG A 340 -37.79 5.01 9.07
CA ARG A 340 -36.39 5.05 8.62
C ARG A 340 -36.00 3.77 7.87
N GLN A 341 -36.45 2.61 8.32
CA GLN A 341 -36.14 1.33 7.69
C GLN A 341 -36.85 1.16 6.34
N VAL A 342 -38.11 1.57 6.23
CA VAL A 342 -38.85 1.59 4.95
C VAL A 342 -38.18 2.52 3.93
N ILE A 343 -37.62 3.64 4.39
CA ILE A 343 -36.88 4.55 3.52
C ILE A 343 -35.61 3.92 3.00
N THR A 344 -34.78 3.37 3.89
CA THR A 344 -33.54 2.70 3.50
C THR A 344 -33.82 1.57 2.50
N TRP A 345 -34.94 0.87 2.68
CA TRP A 345 -35.43 -0.10 1.71
C TRP A 345 -35.75 0.54 0.35
N ASN A 346 -36.62 1.56 0.32
CA ASN A 346 -37.07 2.22 -0.91
C ASN A 346 -35.91 2.89 -1.68
N GLU A 347 -34.91 3.45 -1.00
CA GLU A 347 -33.70 4.00 -1.62
C GLU A 347 -32.90 2.92 -2.37
N SER A 348 -32.82 1.73 -1.78
CA SER A 348 -32.04 0.62 -2.31
C SER A 348 -32.83 -0.19 -3.35
N HIS A 349 -34.16 -0.05 -3.40
CA HIS A 349 -35.06 -0.92 -4.19
C HIS A 349 -36.18 -0.15 -4.91
N LEU A 350 -35.81 0.80 -5.78
CA LEU A 350 -36.72 1.71 -6.49
C LEU A 350 -37.92 1.06 -7.21
N GLY A 351 -37.80 -0.20 -7.62
CA GLY A 351 -38.86 -0.96 -8.32
C GLY A 351 -39.82 -1.73 -7.40
N ASP A 352 -39.54 -1.82 -6.10
CA ASP A 352 -40.30 -2.61 -5.12
C ASP A 352 -40.51 -1.82 -3.82
N ASN A 353 -41.00 -0.60 -3.99
CA ASN A 353 -41.21 0.33 -2.89
C ASN A 353 -42.37 -0.09 -1.98
N ILE A 354 -42.17 0.05 -0.68
CA ILE A 354 -43.20 -0.14 0.34
C ILE A 354 -43.89 1.21 0.60
N SER A 355 -45.22 1.21 0.60
CA SER A 355 -46.03 2.36 1.03
C SER A 355 -46.42 2.18 2.49
N VAL A 356 -46.12 3.15 3.35
CA VAL A 356 -46.59 3.17 4.75
C VAL A 356 -48.01 3.75 4.88
N PHE A 357 -48.49 4.46 3.87
CA PHE A 357 -49.85 5.05 3.85
C PHE A 357 -50.96 4.04 3.56
N GLN A 358 -50.60 2.78 3.30
CA GLN A 358 -51.60 1.70 3.26
C GLN A 358 -52.07 1.28 4.67
N TYR A 359 -51.40 1.76 5.72
CA TYR A 359 -51.75 1.48 7.11
C TYR A 359 -52.48 2.69 7.72
N ALA A 360 -53.77 2.56 8.04
CA ALA A 360 -54.64 3.68 8.45
C ALA A 360 -54.11 4.46 9.67
N ARG A 361 -53.60 3.76 10.69
CA ARG A 361 -53.02 4.41 11.88
C ARG A 361 -51.80 5.27 11.57
N PHE A 362 -51.06 4.92 10.52
CA PHE A 362 -49.92 5.72 10.06
C PHE A 362 -50.38 7.04 9.44
N GLU A 363 -51.41 6.99 8.61
CA GLU A 363 -52.00 8.18 7.97
C GLU A 363 -52.58 9.15 9.01
N GLU A 364 -53.27 8.63 10.04
CA GLU A 364 -53.79 9.42 11.15
C GLU A 364 -52.67 10.07 11.98
N TRP A 365 -51.65 9.29 12.35
CA TRP A 365 -50.49 9.80 13.08
C TRP A 365 -49.78 10.91 12.29
N PHE A 366 -49.59 10.68 11.00
CA PHE A 366 -48.89 11.61 10.13
C PHE A 366 -49.66 12.93 9.95
N SER A 367 -50.96 12.84 9.64
CA SER A 367 -51.82 14.01 9.46
C SER A 367 -51.90 14.86 10.73
N ARG A 368 -51.96 14.20 11.90
CA ARG A 368 -51.89 14.87 13.21
C ARG A 368 -50.59 15.65 13.38
N LYS A 369 -49.43 15.05 13.11
CA LYS A 369 -48.13 15.72 13.25
C LYS A 369 -47.96 16.91 12.30
N CYS A 370 -48.47 16.81 11.06
CA CYS A 370 -48.55 17.93 10.11
C CYS A 370 -49.34 19.11 10.70
N SER A 371 -50.55 18.84 11.19
CA SER A 371 -51.44 19.88 11.73
C SER A 371 -50.90 20.56 12.99
N GLU A 372 -50.08 19.85 13.77
CA GLU A 372 -49.48 20.37 15.00
C GLU A 372 -48.19 21.19 14.77
N ASN A 373 -47.72 21.34 13.52
CA ASN A 373 -46.39 21.90 13.19
C ASN A 373 -45.23 21.25 13.97
N LYS A 374 -45.38 19.98 14.35
CA LYS A 374 -44.40 19.21 15.15
C LYS A 374 -43.49 18.32 14.29
N LEU A 375 -43.63 18.37 12.98
CA LEU A 375 -42.75 17.67 12.06
C LEU A 375 -41.48 18.48 11.87
N ASP A 376 -40.34 17.82 12.04
CA ASP A 376 -39.08 18.43 11.67
C ASP A 376 -38.85 18.31 10.15
N ALA A 377 -37.85 19.02 9.65
CA ALA A 377 -37.53 19.00 8.22
C ALA A 377 -37.04 17.62 7.73
N LEU A 378 -36.61 16.73 8.62
CA LEU A 378 -36.24 15.36 8.29
C LEU A 378 -37.52 14.55 8.00
N ASP A 379 -38.57 14.71 8.79
CA ASP A 379 -39.86 14.07 8.54
C ASP A 379 -40.39 14.45 7.14
N ILE A 380 -40.40 15.74 6.80
CA ILE A 380 -40.91 16.20 5.50
C ILE A 380 -40.03 15.71 4.32
N GLN A 381 -38.71 15.63 4.48
CA GLN A 381 -37.81 15.00 3.50
C GLN A 381 -38.12 13.53 3.28
N ILE A 382 -38.36 12.82 4.37
CA ILE A 382 -38.70 11.40 4.42
C ILE A 382 -40.01 11.13 3.66
N LEU A 383 -41.00 12.01 3.86
CA LEU A 383 -42.33 11.83 3.32
C LEU A 383 -42.40 12.22 1.84
N VAL A 384 -41.89 13.38 1.48
CA VAL A 384 -42.11 13.96 0.15
C VAL A 384 -41.28 13.28 -0.94
N TYR A 385 -40.06 12.84 -0.60
CA TYR A 385 -39.11 12.29 -1.57
C TYR A 385 -39.07 10.75 -1.61
N ARG A 386 -39.34 10.05 -0.48
CA ARG A 386 -38.93 8.63 -0.31
C ARG A 386 -40.06 7.63 -0.08
N ILE A 387 -41.32 8.08 -0.01
CA ILE A 387 -42.51 7.22 0.10
C ILE A 387 -43.41 7.45 -1.12
N LYS A 388 -44.04 6.37 -1.64
CA LYS A 388 -44.91 6.44 -2.82
C LYS A 388 -46.23 7.15 -2.46
N HIS A 389 -46.57 8.19 -3.23
CA HIS A 389 -47.78 9.03 -3.05
C HIS A 389 -48.63 9.08 -4.31
N SER A 390 -49.88 9.54 -4.18
CA SER A 390 -50.63 10.12 -5.30
C SER A 390 -50.09 11.51 -5.65
N GLN A 391 -50.23 11.95 -6.91
CA GLN A 391 -49.72 13.25 -7.37
C GLN A 391 -50.34 14.44 -6.62
N SER A 392 -51.63 14.34 -6.25
CA SER A 392 -52.34 15.39 -5.51
C SER A 392 -51.81 15.55 -4.08
N LYS A 393 -51.65 14.45 -3.33
CA LYS A 393 -51.14 14.49 -1.95
C LYS A 393 -49.69 14.97 -1.90
N ARG A 394 -48.88 14.58 -2.87
CA ARG A 394 -47.48 15.05 -2.97
C ARG A 394 -47.40 16.58 -3.10
N LYS A 395 -48.28 17.18 -3.91
CA LYS A 395 -48.33 18.65 -4.09
C LYS A 395 -48.72 19.36 -2.79
N GLU A 396 -49.76 18.87 -2.12
CA GLU A 396 -50.21 19.39 -0.82
C GLU A 396 -49.08 19.41 0.21
N TYR A 397 -48.28 18.33 0.30
CA TYR A 397 -47.16 18.27 1.24
C TYR A 397 -45.98 19.19 0.85
N PHE A 398 -45.73 19.42 -0.44
CA PHE A 398 -44.73 20.41 -0.87
C PHE A 398 -45.16 21.85 -0.57
N ASP A 399 -46.45 22.16 -0.77
CA ASP A 399 -46.99 23.49 -0.44
C ASP A 399 -46.90 23.75 1.07
N ILE A 400 -47.22 22.75 1.90
CA ILE A 400 -47.04 22.83 3.36
C ILE A 400 -45.56 23.04 3.69
N TYR A 401 -44.64 22.24 3.13
CA TYR A 401 -43.20 22.39 3.35
C TYR A 401 -42.74 23.82 3.07
N LEU A 402 -43.00 24.34 1.86
CA LEU A 402 -42.53 25.65 1.41
C LEU A 402 -43.20 26.83 2.14
N SER A 403 -44.29 26.59 2.87
CA SER A 403 -44.98 27.58 3.69
C SER A 403 -44.43 27.72 5.13
N ILE A 404 -43.55 26.82 5.56
CA ILE A 404 -43.00 26.85 6.94
C ILE A 404 -42.05 28.04 7.11
N GLU A 405 -42.35 28.87 8.11
CA GLU A 405 -41.64 30.13 8.42
C GLU A 405 -40.14 29.93 8.68
N TYR A 406 -39.76 28.77 9.24
CA TYR A 406 -38.38 28.35 9.48
C TYR A 406 -37.98 27.18 8.57
N LEU A 407 -38.03 27.42 7.26
CA LEU A 407 -37.66 26.42 6.26
C LEU A 407 -36.21 25.92 6.48
N TYR A 408 -36.03 24.67 6.92
CA TYR A 408 -34.72 24.05 6.89
C TYR A 408 -34.49 23.49 5.47
N GLY A 409 -33.58 24.13 4.75
CA GLY A 409 -33.37 23.84 3.33
C GLY A 409 -32.68 22.51 3.11
N ASN A 410 -33.36 21.59 2.43
CA ASN A 410 -32.72 20.39 1.89
C ASN A 410 -32.41 20.56 0.39
N TYR A 411 -31.13 20.44 0.04
CA TYR A 411 -30.66 20.56 -1.33
C TYR A 411 -31.27 19.52 -2.28
N GLU A 412 -31.48 18.28 -1.84
CA GLU A 412 -32.06 17.20 -2.65
C GLU A 412 -33.51 17.52 -3.04
N ILE A 413 -34.30 18.04 -2.10
CA ILE A 413 -35.68 18.48 -2.34
C ILE A 413 -35.71 19.60 -3.39
N LEU A 414 -34.92 20.65 -3.18
CA LEU A 414 -34.91 21.79 -4.10
C LEU A 414 -34.41 21.40 -5.49
N ASN A 415 -33.40 20.52 -5.56
CA ASN A 415 -32.89 19.98 -6.81
C ASN A 415 -33.94 19.11 -7.52
N TRP A 416 -34.72 18.32 -6.78
CA TRP A 416 -35.85 17.57 -7.35
C TRP A 416 -36.93 18.51 -7.91
N LEU A 417 -37.30 19.54 -7.15
CA LEU A 417 -38.29 20.54 -7.56
C LEU A 417 -37.84 21.28 -8.84
N LEU A 418 -36.56 21.63 -8.95
CA LEU A 418 -35.99 22.21 -10.17
C LEU A 418 -36.11 21.28 -11.40
N GLN A 419 -36.21 19.97 -11.20
CA GLN A 419 -36.33 19.01 -12.29
C GLN A 419 -37.80 18.65 -12.63
N HIS A 420 -38.72 18.80 -11.68
CA HIS A 420 -40.08 18.23 -11.80
C HIS A 420 -41.23 19.25 -11.66
N ASP A 421 -41.04 20.35 -10.94
CA ASP A 421 -42.08 21.38 -10.75
C ASP A 421 -41.48 22.79 -10.66
N LEU A 422 -41.06 23.30 -11.83
CA LEU A 422 -40.44 24.62 -11.98
C LEU A 422 -41.38 25.78 -11.61
N GLN A 423 -42.70 25.60 -11.77
CA GLN A 423 -43.68 26.64 -11.47
C GLN A 423 -43.80 26.85 -9.96
N LEU A 424 -43.79 25.76 -9.19
CA LEU A 424 -43.78 25.84 -7.73
C LEU A 424 -42.51 26.53 -7.21
N VAL A 425 -41.34 26.22 -7.79
CA VAL A 425 -40.08 26.92 -7.45
C VAL A 425 -40.19 28.41 -7.77
N ALA A 426 -40.73 28.77 -8.94
CA ALA A 426 -40.87 30.17 -9.34
C ALA A 426 -41.80 30.95 -8.40
N ALA A 427 -42.88 30.34 -7.90
CA ALA A 427 -43.82 30.94 -6.96
C ALA A 427 -43.17 31.26 -5.60
N TYR A 428 -42.29 30.39 -5.11
CA TYR A 428 -41.65 30.51 -3.79
C TYR A 428 -40.18 30.98 -3.84
N ILE A 429 -39.68 31.46 -4.99
CA ILE A 429 -38.25 31.74 -5.19
C ILE A 429 -37.68 32.75 -4.19
N GLY A 430 -38.46 33.73 -3.72
CA GLY A 430 -38.01 34.71 -2.72
C GLY A 430 -37.70 34.08 -1.35
N ALA A 431 -38.59 33.21 -0.88
CA ALA A 431 -38.42 32.46 0.36
C ALA A 431 -37.27 31.44 0.22
N ILE A 432 -37.24 30.71 -0.89
CA ILE A 432 -36.16 29.76 -1.20
C ILE A 432 -34.81 30.47 -1.21
N THR A 433 -34.71 31.61 -1.88
CA THR A 433 -33.46 32.39 -1.97
C THR A 433 -32.99 32.84 -0.59
N SER A 434 -33.88 33.39 0.23
CA SER A 434 -33.51 33.82 1.58
C SER A 434 -33.03 32.67 2.45
N MET A 435 -33.69 31.52 2.34
CA MET A 435 -33.31 30.31 3.07
C MET A 435 -31.95 29.76 2.60
N ILE A 436 -31.73 29.56 1.30
CA ILE A 436 -30.47 28.97 0.81
C ILE A 436 -29.28 29.88 1.12
N LEU A 437 -29.46 31.20 1.12
CA LEU A 437 -28.42 32.15 1.51
C LEU A 437 -28.06 32.04 3.00
N GLN A 438 -28.95 31.59 3.88
CA GLN A 438 -28.67 31.43 5.31
C GLN A 438 -28.15 30.02 5.64
N ASN A 439 -28.70 29.00 4.99
CA ASN A 439 -28.55 27.61 5.44
C ASN A 439 -27.63 26.75 4.56
N PHE A 440 -27.32 27.15 3.32
CA PHE A 440 -26.50 26.31 2.44
C PHE A 440 -25.01 26.54 2.62
N THR A 441 -24.26 25.45 2.51
CA THR A 441 -22.81 25.53 2.29
C THR A 441 -22.51 26.13 0.92
N TYR A 442 -21.32 26.71 0.78
CA TYR A 442 -20.84 27.30 -0.48
C TYR A 442 -21.05 26.40 -1.71
N THR A 443 -20.74 25.10 -1.58
CA THR A 443 -20.84 24.13 -2.68
C THR A 443 -22.28 23.87 -3.11
N ARG A 444 -23.20 23.70 -2.15
CA ARG A 444 -24.63 23.48 -2.42
C ARG A 444 -25.29 24.73 -3.00
N LEU A 445 -24.95 25.90 -2.47
CA LEU A 445 -25.43 27.18 -2.97
C LEU A 445 -25.00 27.39 -4.43
N ALA A 446 -23.71 27.22 -4.74
CA ALA A 446 -23.21 27.38 -6.09
C ALA A 446 -23.84 26.39 -7.08
N ALA A 447 -24.04 25.13 -6.67
CA ALA A 447 -24.67 24.11 -7.52
C ALA A 447 -26.13 24.47 -7.86
N PHE A 448 -26.91 24.88 -6.86
CA PHE A 448 -28.30 25.31 -7.06
C PHE A 448 -28.38 26.51 -8.01
N LEU A 449 -27.58 27.55 -7.77
CA LEU A 449 -27.60 28.79 -8.57
C LEU A 449 -27.16 28.56 -10.03
N ARG A 450 -26.21 27.65 -10.27
CA ARG A 450 -25.83 27.30 -11.65
C ARG A 450 -26.97 26.65 -12.43
N GLN A 451 -27.81 25.87 -11.77
CA GLN A 451 -29.00 25.29 -12.41
C GLN A 451 -30.05 26.35 -12.69
N THR A 452 -30.24 27.30 -11.78
CA THR A 452 -31.23 28.36 -11.97
C THR A 452 -30.84 29.36 -13.06
N ARG A 453 -29.55 29.52 -13.36
CA ARG A 453 -29.03 30.45 -14.40
C ARG A 453 -29.75 30.37 -15.74
N ASN A 454 -30.15 29.16 -16.17
CA ASN A 454 -30.80 28.95 -17.47
C ASN A 454 -32.33 29.10 -17.43
N LEU A 455 -32.91 29.49 -16.28
CA LEU A 455 -34.36 29.60 -16.06
C LEU A 455 -34.89 31.04 -16.19
N SER A 456 -34.26 31.85 -17.05
CA SER A 456 -34.63 33.26 -17.26
C SER A 456 -36.07 33.44 -17.76
N HIS A 457 -36.67 32.42 -18.40
CA HIS A 457 -38.07 32.42 -18.86
C HIS A 457 -39.10 32.41 -17.71
N LEU A 458 -38.67 32.09 -16.48
CA LEU A 458 -39.49 32.16 -15.25
C LEU A 458 -39.08 33.31 -14.34
N GLU A 459 -38.22 34.21 -14.83
CA GLU A 459 -37.66 35.34 -14.08
C GLU A 459 -36.87 34.95 -12.81
N ILE A 460 -36.50 33.67 -12.65
CA ILE A 460 -35.85 33.15 -11.45
C ILE A 460 -34.48 33.83 -11.22
N PRO A 461 -33.53 33.83 -12.17
CA PRO A 461 -32.26 34.54 -12.02
C PRO A 461 -32.42 36.02 -11.68
N GLN A 462 -33.36 36.71 -12.32
CA GLN A 462 -33.59 38.14 -12.16
C GLN A 462 -34.08 38.46 -10.74
N LYS A 463 -35.02 37.66 -10.20
CA LYS A 463 -35.51 37.79 -8.83
C LYS A 463 -34.42 37.51 -7.80
N VAL A 464 -33.57 36.50 -8.04
CA VAL A 464 -32.43 36.18 -7.17
C VAL A 464 -31.41 37.32 -7.18
N VAL A 465 -31.04 37.82 -8.36
CA VAL A 465 -30.11 38.96 -8.51
C VAL A 465 -30.63 40.19 -7.80
N ALA A 466 -31.90 40.58 -8.02
CA ALA A 466 -32.49 41.75 -7.36
C ALA A 466 -32.41 41.66 -5.83
N LEU A 467 -32.79 40.52 -5.26
CA LEU A 467 -32.73 40.28 -3.81
C LEU A 467 -31.29 40.30 -3.28
N CYS A 468 -30.37 39.64 -3.97
CA CYS A 468 -28.96 39.60 -3.58
C CYS A 468 -28.27 40.96 -3.71
N THR A 469 -28.63 41.80 -4.68
CA THR A 469 -28.09 43.17 -4.80
C THR A 469 -28.49 44.02 -3.58
N VAL A 470 -29.74 43.93 -3.14
CA VAL A 470 -30.23 44.63 -1.94
C VAL A 470 -29.48 44.13 -0.70
N LYS A 471 -29.44 42.81 -0.48
CA LYS A 471 -28.75 42.22 0.68
C LYS A 471 -27.25 42.54 0.72
N LEU A 472 -26.58 42.56 -0.43
CA LEU A 472 -25.16 42.93 -0.50
C LEU A 472 -24.95 44.38 -0.06
N ARG A 473 -25.77 45.33 -0.54
CA ARG A 473 -25.64 46.75 -0.20
C ARG A 473 -26.01 47.08 1.23
N GLU A 474 -27.10 46.49 1.73
CA GLU A 474 -27.63 46.82 3.06
C GLU A 474 -26.93 46.06 4.19
N SER A 475 -26.53 44.81 3.94
CA SER A 475 -26.06 43.89 4.99
C SER A 475 -24.72 43.22 4.68
N LYS A 476 -24.05 43.58 3.56
CA LYS A 476 -22.77 42.98 3.13
C LYS A 476 -22.81 41.44 3.08
N ASP A 477 -23.98 40.88 2.73
CA ASP A 477 -24.20 39.45 2.77
C ASP A 477 -23.26 38.72 1.79
N ARG A 478 -22.46 37.80 2.36
CA ARG A 478 -21.38 37.13 1.64
C ARG A 478 -21.92 36.16 0.60
N ASN A 479 -23.00 35.46 0.93
CA ASN A 479 -23.61 34.49 0.02
C ASN A 479 -24.29 35.19 -1.17
N SER A 480 -24.77 36.42 -0.97
CA SER A 480 -25.26 37.28 -2.04
C SER A 480 -24.13 37.66 -3.03
N ALA A 481 -22.92 37.96 -2.56
CA ALA A 481 -21.78 38.20 -3.47
C ALA A 481 -21.47 36.98 -4.37
N LEU A 482 -21.53 35.76 -3.82
CA LEU A 482 -21.40 34.54 -4.61
C LEU A 482 -22.51 34.41 -5.65
N ALA A 483 -23.77 34.63 -5.24
CA ALA A 483 -24.91 34.50 -6.14
C ALA A 483 -24.82 35.48 -7.32
N LEU A 484 -24.46 36.73 -7.05
CA LEU A 484 -24.27 37.75 -8.07
C LEU A 484 -23.12 37.37 -9.03
N SER A 485 -22.01 36.84 -8.53
CA SER A 485 -20.89 36.41 -9.38
C SER A 485 -21.21 35.28 -10.35
N LEU A 486 -22.25 34.48 -10.07
CA LEU A 486 -22.66 33.34 -10.88
C LEU A 486 -23.80 33.67 -11.86
N LEU A 487 -24.67 34.62 -11.49
CA LEU A 487 -25.90 34.92 -12.21
C LEU A 487 -25.85 36.23 -13.00
N GLN A 488 -25.05 37.21 -12.58
CA GLN A 488 -24.97 38.52 -13.20
C GLN A 488 -23.86 38.58 -14.26
N ASP A 489 -23.98 39.51 -15.22
CA ASP A 489 -22.93 39.75 -16.21
C ASP A 489 -21.64 40.26 -15.56
N SER A 490 -20.49 39.75 -16.00
CA SER A 490 -19.19 40.00 -15.37
C SER A 490 -18.85 41.50 -15.20
N PRO A 491 -19.07 42.39 -16.19
CA PRO A 491 -18.81 43.83 -16.00
C PRO A 491 -19.67 44.43 -14.90
N GLN A 492 -20.96 44.07 -14.84
CA GLN A 492 -21.87 44.62 -13.85
C GLN A 492 -21.54 44.13 -12.44
N PHE A 493 -21.12 42.86 -12.29
CA PHE A 493 -20.65 42.34 -11.00
C PHE A 493 -19.39 43.08 -10.55
N VAL A 494 -18.39 43.23 -11.43
CA VAL A 494 -17.13 43.92 -11.13
C VAL A 494 -17.38 45.38 -10.73
N ASP A 495 -18.24 46.09 -11.46
CA ASP A 495 -18.60 47.46 -11.14
C ASP A 495 -19.33 47.57 -9.80
N LEU A 496 -20.23 46.62 -9.50
CA LEU A 496 -20.96 46.57 -8.23
C LEU A 496 -20.02 46.36 -7.04
N VAL A 497 -19.04 45.46 -7.13
CA VAL A 497 -18.15 45.13 -6.01
C VAL A 497 -16.93 46.06 -5.90
N ARG A 498 -16.71 46.94 -6.88
CA ARG A 498 -15.56 47.86 -6.91
C ARG A 498 -15.49 48.77 -5.69
N GLU A 499 -16.63 49.16 -5.13
CA GLU A 499 -16.70 50.01 -3.93
C GLU A 499 -16.08 49.35 -2.68
N TYR A 500 -15.98 48.02 -2.65
CA TYR A 500 -15.42 47.28 -1.53
C TYR A 500 -13.92 47.02 -1.66
N TYR A 501 -13.32 47.29 -2.83
CA TYR A 501 -11.94 46.91 -3.12
C TYR A 501 -10.95 47.53 -2.13
N PRO A 502 -9.88 46.78 -1.76
CA PRO A 502 -8.92 47.29 -0.81
C PRO A 502 -8.23 48.53 -1.37
N THR A 503 -8.11 49.58 -0.59
CA THR A 503 -7.31 50.79 -0.89
C THR A 503 -5.93 50.70 -0.24
N GLU A 504 -5.89 50.26 1.02
CA GLU A 504 -4.68 50.09 1.82
C GLU A 504 -3.96 48.76 1.60
N ARG A 505 -2.74 48.63 2.15
CA ARG A 505 -1.96 47.37 2.12
C ARG A 505 -2.30 46.43 3.28
N GLU A 506 -2.58 46.98 4.44
CA GLU A 506 -2.91 46.21 5.64
C GLU A 506 -4.43 46.11 5.80
N ALA A 507 -4.90 44.98 6.31
CA ALA A 507 -6.32 44.81 6.63
C ALA A 507 -6.62 45.31 8.04
N ASP A 508 -7.73 46.03 8.20
CA ASP A 508 -8.19 46.45 9.52
C ASP A 508 -8.87 45.28 10.24
N TYR A 509 -8.11 44.62 11.10
CA TYR A 509 -8.64 43.57 11.98
C TYR A 509 -9.13 44.12 13.34
N LYS A 510 -8.93 45.41 13.62
CA LYS A 510 -9.17 46.00 14.95
C LYS A 510 -10.64 46.38 15.13
N THR A 511 -11.32 46.77 14.06
CA THR A 511 -12.74 47.15 14.10
C THR A 511 -13.65 45.97 13.71
N PRO A 512 -14.86 45.83 14.30
CA PRO A 512 -15.89 44.91 13.82
C PRO A 512 -16.20 45.09 12.32
N GLU A 513 -16.27 46.34 11.86
CA GLU A 513 -16.56 46.72 10.48
C GLU A 513 -15.44 46.28 9.52
N GLY A 514 -14.18 46.45 9.94
CA GLY A 514 -13.00 46.00 9.19
C GLY A 514 -12.96 44.47 9.04
N ARG A 515 -13.31 43.73 10.10
CA ARG A 515 -13.41 42.26 10.05
C ARG A 515 -14.54 41.78 9.13
N GLU A 516 -15.68 42.46 9.15
CA GLU A 516 -16.80 42.16 8.26
C GLU A 516 -16.45 42.42 6.80
N LEU A 517 -15.85 43.58 6.51
CA LEU A 517 -15.38 43.94 5.17
C LEU A 517 -14.32 42.95 4.67
N TYR A 518 -13.35 42.57 5.51
CA TYR A 518 -12.34 41.59 5.16
C TYR A 518 -12.95 40.22 4.81
N ALA A 519 -13.98 39.79 5.54
CA ALA A 519 -14.68 38.54 5.26
C ALA A 519 -15.51 38.61 3.97
N LEU A 520 -16.11 39.76 3.64
CA LEU A 520 -16.74 40.00 2.35
C LEU A 520 -15.70 39.96 1.21
N LEU A 521 -14.57 40.65 1.37
CA LEU A 521 -13.46 40.65 0.42
C LEU A 521 -12.90 39.26 0.16
N GLN A 522 -12.88 38.39 1.17
CA GLN A 522 -12.51 36.98 0.99
C GLN A 522 -13.43 36.25 0.02
N VAL A 523 -14.74 36.49 0.11
CA VAL A 523 -15.71 35.89 -0.80
C VAL A 523 -15.63 36.51 -2.18
N ILE A 524 -15.55 37.85 -2.28
CA ILE A 524 -15.38 38.55 -3.56
C ILE A 524 -14.13 38.04 -4.29
N GLY A 525 -12.98 38.00 -3.60
CA GLY A 525 -11.73 37.50 -4.16
C GLY A 525 -11.81 36.05 -4.64
N GLY A 526 -12.53 35.19 -3.90
CA GLY A 526 -12.81 33.81 -4.28
C GLY A 526 -13.82 33.63 -5.43
N CYS A 527 -14.65 34.64 -5.70
CA CYS A 527 -15.67 34.62 -6.75
C CYS A 527 -15.15 35.08 -8.12
N LEU A 528 -14.01 35.77 -8.18
CA LEU A 528 -13.41 36.25 -9.43
C LEU A 528 -13.14 35.13 -10.46
N LYS A 529 -12.97 33.88 -10.01
CA LYS A 529 -12.84 32.70 -10.89
C LYS A 529 -14.10 32.33 -11.68
N HIS A 530 -15.27 32.83 -11.28
CA HIS A 530 -16.54 32.51 -11.93
C HIS A 530 -16.90 33.47 -13.08
N LEU A 531 -16.12 34.54 -13.27
CA LEU A 531 -16.38 35.55 -14.29
C LEU A 531 -16.20 34.97 -15.69
N ASN A 532 -17.08 35.39 -16.60
CA ASN A 532 -17.07 35.05 -18.01
C ASN A 532 -17.14 36.32 -18.88
N PRO A 533 -16.13 36.64 -19.71
CA PRO A 533 -14.88 35.89 -19.91
C PRO A 533 -13.93 35.99 -18.69
N PRO A 534 -13.08 34.97 -18.43
CA PRO A 534 -12.13 34.97 -17.30
C PRO A 534 -11.18 36.19 -17.28
N SER A 535 -10.89 36.77 -18.45
CA SER A 535 -10.05 37.98 -18.52
C SER A 535 -10.62 39.20 -17.81
N ALA A 536 -11.94 39.24 -17.55
CA ALA A 536 -12.57 40.31 -16.78
C ALA A 536 -12.08 40.37 -15.31
N ALA A 537 -11.53 39.27 -14.80
CA ALA A 537 -11.01 39.19 -13.44
C ALA A 537 -9.61 39.81 -13.26
N LEU A 538 -8.83 40.01 -14.33
CA LEU A 538 -7.40 40.35 -14.25
C LEU A 538 -7.15 41.65 -13.48
N GLU A 539 -7.87 42.72 -13.83
CA GLU A 539 -7.74 44.02 -13.16
C GLU A 539 -8.10 43.93 -11.68
N SER A 540 -9.20 43.24 -11.37
CA SER A 540 -9.64 43.02 -9.98
C SER A 540 -8.58 42.24 -9.20
N ILE A 541 -7.99 41.19 -9.78
CA ILE A 541 -6.91 40.44 -9.12
C ILE A 541 -5.68 41.31 -8.89
N LEU A 542 -5.28 42.17 -9.84
CA LEU A 542 -4.16 43.10 -9.64
C LEU A 542 -4.37 44.00 -8.42
N ILE A 543 -5.59 44.49 -8.22
CA ILE A 543 -5.94 45.35 -7.08
C ILE A 543 -5.75 44.61 -5.74
N PHE A 544 -6.13 43.33 -5.68
CA PHE A 544 -5.97 42.49 -4.49
C PHE A 544 -4.53 41.97 -4.29
N CYS A 545 -3.67 42.02 -5.31
CA CYS A 545 -2.27 41.60 -5.25
C CYS A 545 -1.37 42.60 -4.48
N LYS A 546 -1.86 43.14 -3.35
CA LYS A 546 -1.14 44.04 -2.44
C LYS A 546 -1.34 43.63 -0.97
N GLY A 547 -0.26 43.72 -0.21
CA GLY A 547 -0.22 43.46 1.23
C GLY A 547 -0.98 42.18 1.65
N ASP A 548 -1.92 42.32 2.58
CA ASP A 548 -2.66 41.21 3.18
C ASP A 548 -3.72 40.58 2.26
N TYR A 549 -4.07 41.21 1.13
CA TYR A 549 -5.20 40.80 0.31
C TYR A 549 -4.86 39.73 -0.75
N LEU A 550 -3.56 39.49 -1.01
CA LEU A 550 -3.10 38.51 -1.99
C LEU A 550 -3.66 37.09 -1.71
N LYS A 551 -3.71 36.70 -0.43
CA LYS A 551 -4.22 35.38 -0.02
C LYS A 551 -5.69 35.16 -0.40
N LEU A 552 -6.47 36.23 -0.57
CA LEU A 552 -7.90 36.16 -0.90
C LEU A 552 -8.13 35.84 -2.38
N VAL A 553 -7.23 36.26 -3.26
CA VAL A 553 -7.35 36.07 -4.72
C VAL A 553 -6.46 34.97 -5.28
N ARG A 554 -5.54 34.41 -4.48
CA ARG A 554 -4.62 33.35 -4.94
C ARG A 554 -5.34 32.20 -5.65
N GLY A 555 -6.45 31.71 -5.08
CA GLY A 555 -7.23 30.63 -5.70
C GLY A 555 -7.81 31.01 -7.06
N SER A 556 -8.33 32.24 -7.17
CA SER A 556 -8.89 32.75 -8.43
C SER A 556 -7.81 33.01 -9.48
N LEU A 557 -6.66 33.57 -9.08
CA LEU A 557 -5.51 33.78 -9.95
C LEU A 557 -5.09 32.47 -10.63
N TYR A 558 -4.88 31.40 -9.86
CA TYR A 558 -4.47 30.11 -10.44
C TYR A 558 -5.57 29.44 -11.27
N SER A 559 -6.85 29.73 -10.98
CA SER A 559 -7.97 29.13 -11.71
C SER A 559 -8.19 29.73 -13.09
N ILE A 560 -7.88 31.02 -13.29
CA ILE A 560 -8.21 31.71 -14.54
C ILE A 560 -7.07 31.70 -15.57
N VAL A 561 -5.81 31.61 -15.12
CA VAL A 561 -4.64 31.76 -16.01
C VAL A 561 -4.61 30.73 -17.14
N ASP A 562 -5.09 29.51 -16.90
CA ASP A 562 -5.13 28.46 -17.93
C ASP A 562 -6.21 28.74 -19.00
N SER A 563 -7.15 29.66 -18.74
CA SER A 563 -8.29 30.00 -19.61
C SER A 563 -8.21 31.42 -20.20
N VAL A 564 -7.12 32.14 -19.95
CA VAL A 564 -6.89 33.48 -20.50
C VAL A 564 -5.84 33.39 -21.60
N SER A 565 -6.03 34.14 -22.68
CA SER A 565 -5.08 34.18 -23.79
C SER A 565 -3.72 34.75 -23.36
N GLU A 566 -2.64 34.13 -23.84
CA GLU A 566 -1.26 34.46 -23.46
C GLU A 566 -0.90 35.94 -23.66
N ASN A 567 -1.38 36.57 -24.73
CA ASN A 567 -1.19 38.00 -25.01
C ASN A 567 -1.70 38.94 -23.89
N LYS A 568 -2.67 38.51 -23.09
CA LYS A 568 -3.16 39.25 -21.91
C LYS A 568 -2.39 38.88 -20.64
N LEU A 569 -1.84 37.67 -20.56
CA LEU A 569 -1.07 37.18 -19.42
C LEU A 569 0.33 37.77 -19.35
N VAL A 570 1.00 37.97 -20.50
CA VAL A 570 2.34 38.57 -20.56
C VAL A 570 2.40 39.95 -19.86
N PRO A 571 1.57 40.96 -20.23
CA PRO A 571 1.58 42.25 -19.55
C PRO A 571 1.12 42.15 -18.09
N PHE A 572 0.19 41.24 -17.79
CA PHE A 572 -0.30 41.01 -16.42
C PHE A 572 0.79 40.44 -15.49
N PHE A 573 1.56 39.45 -15.95
CA PHE A 573 2.68 38.90 -15.17
C PHE A 573 3.84 39.88 -15.05
N ALA A 574 4.14 40.64 -16.11
CA ALA A 574 5.12 41.72 -16.06
C ALA A 574 4.78 42.74 -14.94
N GLU A 575 3.49 43.06 -14.79
CA GLU A 575 3.00 43.92 -13.72
C GLU A 575 3.10 43.25 -12.34
N LEU A 576 2.66 41.99 -12.18
CA LEU A 576 2.77 41.26 -10.90
C LEU A 576 4.22 41.14 -10.41
N ILE A 577 5.18 41.00 -11.33
CA ILE A 577 6.61 40.90 -11.03
C ILE A 577 7.18 42.20 -10.42
N THR A 578 6.49 43.35 -10.55
CA THR A 578 6.90 44.60 -9.91
C THR A 578 6.42 44.74 -8.45
N ARG A 579 5.54 43.84 -7.99
CA ARG A 579 4.87 43.94 -6.69
C ARG A 579 5.70 43.35 -5.54
N ALA A 580 5.10 43.20 -4.36
CA ALA A 580 5.77 42.66 -3.17
C ALA A 580 6.32 41.24 -3.39
N VAL A 581 7.30 40.84 -2.58
CA VAL A 581 8.01 39.54 -2.70
C VAL A 581 7.06 38.34 -2.83
N SER A 582 5.98 38.29 -2.06
CA SER A 582 4.97 37.21 -2.11
C SER A 582 4.25 37.14 -3.47
N THR A 583 3.83 38.27 -4.03
CA THR A 583 3.21 38.37 -5.35
C THR A 583 4.18 37.93 -6.45
N ARG A 584 5.45 38.36 -6.37
CA ARG A 584 6.49 38.01 -7.34
C ARG A 584 6.73 36.50 -7.40
N LYS A 585 6.74 35.81 -6.26
CA LYS A 585 6.86 34.34 -6.21
C LYS A 585 5.76 33.63 -7.03
N HIS A 586 4.51 34.09 -6.89
CA HIS A 586 3.40 33.53 -7.66
C HIS A 586 3.52 33.86 -9.14
N ALA A 587 3.88 35.10 -9.49
CA ALA A 587 4.08 35.50 -10.88
C ALA A 587 5.16 34.65 -11.59
N LEU A 588 6.28 34.40 -10.91
CA LEU A 588 7.33 33.50 -11.43
C LEU A 588 6.79 32.09 -11.65
N HIS A 589 6.14 31.51 -10.64
CA HIS A 589 5.59 30.17 -10.79
C HIS A 589 4.59 30.05 -11.95
N LEU A 590 3.72 31.05 -12.12
CA LEU A 590 2.75 31.09 -13.20
C LEU A 590 3.40 31.31 -14.57
N THR A 591 4.47 32.12 -14.64
CA THR A 591 5.24 32.33 -15.88
C THR A 591 5.69 31.01 -16.49
N PHE A 592 6.31 30.13 -15.69
CA PHE A 592 6.76 28.81 -16.16
C PHE A 592 5.63 27.80 -16.40
N ARG A 593 4.42 28.06 -15.91
CA ARG A 593 3.27 27.16 -16.05
C ARG A 593 2.51 27.39 -17.35
N VAL A 594 2.34 28.65 -17.76
CA VAL A 594 1.37 28.99 -18.84
C VAL A 594 1.97 29.73 -20.03
N LEU A 595 3.19 30.28 -19.93
CA LEU A 595 3.81 30.97 -21.06
C LEU A 595 4.68 30.03 -21.89
N ASP A 596 4.88 30.38 -23.16
CA ASP A 596 5.82 29.68 -24.03
C ASP A 596 7.29 29.81 -23.56
N LYS A 597 8.16 28.93 -24.07
CA LYS A 597 9.58 28.90 -23.69
C LYS A 597 10.30 30.23 -23.95
N SER A 598 9.93 30.94 -25.02
CA SER A 598 10.58 32.18 -25.44
C SER A 598 10.23 33.35 -24.51
N GLU A 599 8.98 33.42 -24.08
CA GLU A 599 8.49 34.41 -23.13
C GLU A 599 8.96 34.12 -21.71
N VAL A 600 9.00 32.85 -21.31
CA VAL A 600 9.64 32.42 -20.05
C VAL A 600 11.08 32.92 -20.02
N HIS A 601 11.85 32.70 -21.08
CA HIS A 601 13.22 33.19 -21.18
C HIS A 601 13.27 34.71 -21.00
N ARG A 602 12.51 35.45 -21.81
CA ARG A 602 12.51 36.93 -21.78
C ARG A 602 12.20 37.50 -20.39
N ILE A 603 11.19 36.95 -19.71
CA ILE A 603 10.76 37.41 -18.39
C ILE A 603 11.79 37.03 -17.31
N ILE A 604 12.30 35.81 -17.32
CA ILE A 604 13.20 35.32 -16.28
C ILE A 604 14.58 35.95 -16.36
N THR A 605 15.17 36.10 -17.54
CA THR A 605 16.47 36.80 -17.69
C THR A 605 16.39 38.24 -17.20
N ARG A 606 15.30 38.95 -17.54
CA ARG A 606 15.05 40.32 -17.03
C ARG A 606 14.92 40.35 -15.51
N PHE A 607 14.27 39.35 -14.93
CA PHE A 607 14.06 39.26 -13.49
C PHE A 607 15.35 38.94 -12.73
N MET A 608 16.09 37.93 -13.18
CA MET A 608 17.35 37.49 -12.58
C MET A 608 18.41 38.59 -12.55
N ASN A 609 18.49 39.44 -13.58
CA ASN A 609 19.48 40.52 -13.61
C ASN A 609 19.24 41.61 -12.55
N LYS A 610 18.04 41.67 -11.96
CA LYS A 610 17.64 42.73 -11.02
C LYS A 610 17.39 42.22 -9.60
N GLU A 611 17.14 40.93 -9.42
CA GLU A 611 16.71 40.39 -8.12
C GLU A 611 17.89 40.22 -7.15
N LYS A 612 17.75 40.73 -5.92
CA LYS A 612 18.77 40.60 -4.86
C LYS A 612 18.25 39.89 -3.62
N ASN A 613 16.96 39.58 -3.55
CA ASN A 613 16.35 38.93 -2.40
C ASN A 613 16.68 37.43 -2.39
N ALA A 614 17.34 36.96 -1.33
CA ALA A 614 17.73 35.56 -1.15
C ALA A 614 16.54 34.57 -1.26
N SER A 615 15.38 34.94 -0.69
CA SER A 615 14.17 34.09 -0.75
C SER A 615 13.62 33.95 -2.17
N LEU A 616 13.75 34.98 -3.00
CA LEU A 616 13.37 34.91 -4.42
C LEU A 616 14.42 34.16 -5.23
N ARG A 617 15.72 34.37 -5.00
CA ARG A 617 16.80 33.63 -5.65
C ARG A 617 16.66 32.12 -5.47
N LYS A 618 16.30 31.67 -4.26
CA LYS A 618 15.95 30.27 -4.01
C LYS A 618 14.78 29.78 -4.87
N VAL A 619 13.67 30.54 -4.89
CA VAL A 619 12.48 30.16 -5.67
C VAL A 619 12.82 30.09 -7.16
N ILE A 620 13.62 31.01 -7.67
CA ILE A 620 14.11 30.99 -9.05
C ILE A 620 14.94 29.72 -9.29
N PHE A 621 15.93 29.42 -8.44
CA PHE A 621 16.75 28.22 -8.57
C PHE A 621 15.90 26.95 -8.64
N LYS A 622 14.92 26.81 -7.74
CA LYS A 622 13.97 25.69 -7.73
C LYS A 622 13.19 25.58 -9.03
N ILE A 623 12.65 26.69 -9.52
CA ILE A 623 11.84 26.68 -10.74
C ILE A 623 12.70 26.41 -11.97
N CYS A 624 13.88 27.04 -12.07
CA CYS A 624 14.85 26.79 -13.14
C CYS A 624 15.30 25.32 -13.17
N PHE A 625 15.60 24.73 -12.00
CA PHE A 625 15.95 23.31 -11.90
C PHE A 625 14.81 22.41 -12.40
N ASN A 626 13.58 22.64 -11.93
CA ASN A 626 12.42 21.87 -12.38
C ASN A 626 12.17 22.05 -13.88
N PHE A 627 12.36 23.26 -14.41
CA PHE A 627 12.17 23.54 -15.83
C PHE A 627 13.22 22.84 -16.70
N PHE A 628 14.49 22.84 -16.27
CA PHE A 628 15.58 22.10 -16.90
C PHE A 628 15.35 20.58 -16.90
N VAL A 629 14.88 20.01 -15.79
CA VAL A 629 14.54 18.58 -15.71
C VAL A 629 13.45 18.20 -16.73
N MET A 630 12.47 19.09 -16.95
CA MET A 630 11.38 18.86 -17.89
C MET A 630 11.76 19.16 -19.35
N ASN A 631 12.67 20.09 -19.59
CA ASN A 631 13.06 20.57 -20.91
C ASN A 631 14.59 20.67 -20.99
N PRO A 632 15.31 19.53 -21.09
CA PRO A 632 16.76 19.52 -21.07
C PRO A 632 17.33 20.11 -22.36
N GLU A 633 17.75 21.38 -22.27
CA GLU A 633 18.35 22.14 -23.37
C GLU A 633 19.47 23.03 -22.83
N GLU A 634 20.43 23.40 -23.68
CA GLU A 634 21.60 24.21 -23.30
C GLU A 634 21.22 25.51 -22.56
N PHE A 635 20.16 26.18 -23.01
CA PHE A 635 19.64 27.37 -22.36
C PHE A 635 19.14 27.09 -20.92
N THR A 636 18.35 26.04 -20.74
CA THR A 636 17.82 25.69 -19.41
C THR A 636 18.91 25.21 -18.46
N TRP A 637 19.96 24.57 -19.00
CA TRP A 637 21.18 24.24 -18.28
C TRP A 637 21.92 25.50 -17.81
N GLU A 638 22.07 26.49 -18.71
CA GLU A 638 22.67 27.79 -18.38
C GLU A 638 21.91 28.48 -17.24
N LEU A 639 20.56 28.46 -17.27
CA LEU A 639 19.75 28.99 -16.18
C LEU A 639 20.07 28.31 -14.84
N VAL A 640 20.19 26.99 -14.80
CA VAL A 640 20.52 26.26 -13.55
C VAL A 640 21.90 26.65 -13.05
N THR A 641 22.91 26.65 -13.93
CA THR A 641 24.29 26.97 -13.55
C THR A 641 24.45 28.40 -13.03
N LEU A 642 23.83 29.38 -13.69
CA LEU A 642 23.86 30.79 -13.25
C LEU A 642 23.16 30.96 -11.90
N ASN A 643 21.98 30.35 -11.71
CA ASN A 643 21.23 30.50 -10.47
C ASN A 643 21.89 29.77 -9.29
N LEU A 644 22.60 28.66 -9.53
CA LEU A 644 23.32 27.96 -8.47
C LEU A 644 24.46 28.80 -7.90
N LYS A 645 25.11 29.65 -8.71
CA LYS A 645 26.16 30.57 -8.23
C LYS A 645 25.62 31.67 -7.31
N GLU A 646 24.36 32.05 -7.52
CA GLU A 646 23.69 33.16 -6.81
C GLU A 646 22.81 32.70 -5.64
N VAL A 647 22.54 31.40 -5.50
CA VAL A 647 21.69 30.87 -4.42
C VAL A 647 22.49 30.73 -3.13
N ASP A 648 21.84 31.08 -2.02
CA ASP A 648 22.39 30.83 -0.70
C ASP A 648 22.28 29.35 -0.36
N LEU A 649 23.42 28.65 -0.35
CA LEU A 649 23.49 27.23 0.00
C LEU A 649 23.53 26.98 1.52
N GLU A 650 23.48 28.01 2.37
CA GLU A 650 23.14 27.83 3.79
C GLU A 650 21.64 27.50 3.97
N ASP A 651 20.81 27.78 2.96
CA ASP A 651 19.40 27.38 2.96
C ASP A 651 19.26 25.88 2.64
N GLN A 652 18.74 25.13 3.61
CA GLN A 652 18.55 23.68 3.49
C GLN A 652 17.73 23.26 2.26
N GLU A 653 16.72 24.05 1.87
CA GLU A 653 15.89 23.72 0.70
C GLU A 653 16.69 23.87 -0.61
N ALA A 654 17.66 24.81 -0.67
CA ALA A 654 18.54 24.94 -1.83
C ALA A 654 19.47 23.73 -1.97
N ILE A 655 20.01 23.24 -0.85
CA ILE A 655 20.81 22.01 -0.81
C ILE A 655 19.96 20.81 -1.26
N GLU A 656 18.74 20.69 -0.75
CA GLU A 656 17.83 19.60 -1.13
C GLU A 656 17.51 19.59 -2.63
N ILE A 657 17.46 20.76 -3.27
CA ILE A 657 17.33 20.86 -4.74
C ILE A 657 18.63 20.44 -5.42
N LEU A 658 19.79 20.91 -4.93
CA LEU A 658 21.11 20.57 -5.48
C LEU A 658 21.39 19.05 -5.42
N LEU A 659 20.91 18.37 -4.37
CA LEU A 659 21.12 16.94 -4.17
C LEU A 659 20.14 16.04 -4.95
N GLN A 660 19.20 16.60 -5.72
CA GLN A 660 18.29 15.86 -6.61
C GLN A 660 18.98 15.41 -7.91
N ILE A 661 20.20 14.89 -7.78
CA ILE A 661 21.04 14.40 -8.89
C ILE A 661 20.32 13.27 -9.66
N ASP A 662 19.48 12.48 -8.98
CA ASP A 662 18.70 11.41 -9.60
C ASP A 662 17.65 11.90 -10.61
N LYS A 663 17.29 13.19 -10.56
CA LYS A 663 16.36 13.82 -11.51
C LYS A 663 17.05 14.40 -12.74
N VAL A 664 18.38 14.50 -12.73
CA VAL A 664 19.12 15.20 -13.77
C VAL A 664 19.18 14.33 -15.05
N PRO A 665 18.88 14.91 -16.23
CA PRO A 665 19.01 14.24 -17.51
C PRO A 665 20.39 13.61 -17.72
N ARG A 666 20.44 12.41 -18.32
CA ARG A 666 21.67 11.61 -18.46
C ARG A 666 22.80 12.30 -19.21
N GLU A 667 22.49 13.20 -20.14
CA GLU A 667 23.47 13.94 -20.92
C GLU A 667 24.19 15.04 -20.11
N TYR A 668 23.53 15.58 -19.08
CA TYR A 668 24.09 16.61 -18.20
C TYR A 668 24.60 16.07 -16.86
N ILE A 669 24.38 14.79 -16.56
CA ILE A 669 24.64 14.22 -15.23
C ILE A 669 26.10 14.40 -14.77
N VAL A 670 27.07 14.23 -15.67
CA VAL A 670 28.50 14.40 -15.34
C VAL A 670 28.78 15.85 -15.01
N ALA A 671 28.35 16.77 -15.87
CA ALA A 671 28.53 18.21 -15.65
C ALA A 671 27.85 18.67 -14.35
N TYR A 672 26.67 18.15 -14.03
CA TYR A 672 25.95 18.48 -12.81
C TYR A 672 26.61 17.93 -11.55
N ILE A 673 27.13 16.70 -11.56
CA ILE A 673 27.88 16.14 -10.41
C ILE A 673 29.11 17.00 -10.12
N LEU A 674 29.86 17.38 -11.15
CA LEU A 674 31.03 18.24 -11.00
C LEU A 674 30.65 19.61 -10.42
N LEU A 675 29.59 20.22 -10.95
CA LEU A 675 29.06 21.49 -10.47
C LEU A 675 28.58 21.42 -9.01
N ALA A 676 27.83 20.38 -8.65
CA ALA A 676 27.34 20.18 -7.29
C ALA A 676 28.48 19.93 -6.31
N TRP A 677 29.51 19.18 -6.73
CA TRP A 677 30.71 18.98 -5.94
C TRP A 677 31.47 20.28 -5.72
N GLU A 678 31.71 21.07 -6.76
CA GLU A 678 32.40 22.35 -6.69
C GLU A 678 31.68 23.33 -5.73
N ALA A 679 30.35 23.39 -5.83
CA ALA A 679 29.51 24.25 -5.01
C ALA A 679 29.58 23.93 -3.50
N LEU A 680 29.78 22.65 -3.15
CA LEU A 680 29.89 22.17 -1.77
C LEU A 680 31.33 22.12 -1.25
N HIS A 681 32.30 21.83 -2.13
CA HIS A 681 33.70 21.63 -1.78
C HIS A 681 34.40 22.94 -1.41
N ASN A 682 34.15 24.01 -2.17
CA ASN A 682 34.81 25.31 -2.02
C ASN A 682 34.35 26.11 -0.79
N ARG A 683 33.46 25.55 0.04
CA ARG A 683 32.89 26.25 1.20
C ARG A 683 33.64 25.91 2.49
N PRO A 684 33.88 26.90 3.38
CA PRO A 684 34.37 26.65 4.73
C PRO A 684 33.45 25.67 5.46
N ASP A 685 34.02 24.64 6.06
CA ASP A 685 33.28 23.57 6.74
C ASP A 685 33.81 23.31 8.16
N PRO A 686 33.83 24.33 9.04
CA PRO A 686 34.47 24.22 10.36
C PRO A 686 33.81 23.16 11.26
N ASP A 687 32.54 22.83 11.02
CA ASP A 687 31.74 21.87 11.81
C ASP A 687 31.40 20.59 11.04
N ASN A 688 32.02 20.32 9.88
CA ASN A 688 31.69 19.18 9.01
C ASN A 688 30.20 19.12 8.61
N ARG A 689 29.53 20.28 8.52
CA ARG A 689 28.12 20.43 8.15
C ARG A 689 27.83 19.88 6.76
N TRP A 690 28.79 19.98 5.84
CA TRP A 690 28.60 19.61 4.44
C TRP A 690 28.95 18.15 4.13
N GLU A 691 29.49 17.39 5.09
CA GLU A 691 29.93 16.01 4.89
C GLU A 691 28.81 15.10 4.36
N ALA A 692 27.61 15.21 4.92
CA ALA A 692 26.46 14.42 4.47
C ALA A 692 26.07 14.74 3.01
N SER A 693 26.09 16.02 2.65
CA SER A 693 25.78 16.50 1.29
C SER A 693 26.86 16.09 0.29
N LYS A 694 28.13 16.27 0.63
CA LYS A 694 29.29 15.81 -0.15
C LYS A 694 29.21 14.29 -0.36
N GLY A 695 28.91 13.53 0.69
CA GLY A 695 28.70 12.09 0.60
C GLY A 695 27.52 11.70 -0.29
N SER A 696 26.46 12.49 -0.34
CA SER A 696 25.35 12.28 -1.30
C SER A 696 25.80 12.45 -2.75
N VAL A 697 26.63 13.46 -3.04
CA VAL A 697 27.22 13.65 -4.38
C VAL A 697 28.10 12.46 -4.76
N LEU A 698 29.02 12.03 -3.89
CA LEU A 698 29.90 10.87 -4.18
C LEU A 698 29.12 9.56 -4.39
N ARG A 699 28.04 9.34 -3.65
CA ARG A 699 27.17 8.16 -3.84
C ARG A 699 26.47 8.14 -5.19
N SER A 700 26.20 9.31 -5.78
CA SER A 700 25.58 9.42 -7.10
C SER A 700 26.50 8.97 -8.25
N VAL A 701 27.82 8.90 -8.01
CA VAL A 701 28.78 8.37 -8.98
C VAL A 701 28.61 6.85 -9.08
N SER A 702 27.97 6.45 -10.18
CA SER A 702 27.70 5.06 -10.53
C SER A 702 28.84 4.48 -11.39
N PRO A 703 28.98 3.13 -11.44
CA PRO A 703 29.99 2.48 -12.27
C PRO A 703 30.03 2.96 -13.73
N GLN A 704 28.86 3.24 -14.32
CA GLN A 704 28.74 3.66 -15.72
C GLN A 704 29.20 5.11 -15.96
N LEU A 705 29.29 5.93 -14.91
CA LEU A 705 29.75 7.31 -15.02
C LEU A 705 31.27 7.44 -14.90
N ILE A 706 31.94 6.46 -14.30
CA ILE A 706 33.37 6.55 -13.99
C ILE A 706 34.21 6.73 -15.26
N SER A 707 33.88 6.04 -16.35
CA SER A 707 34.58 6.19 -17.64
C SER A 707 34.32 7.53 -18.35
N LYS A 708 33.30 8.29 -17.93
CA LYS A 708 32.91 9.58 -18.52
C LYS A 708 33.36 10.78 -17.69
N MET A 709 33.78 10.56 -16.45
CA MET A 709 34.19 11.63 -15.55
C MET A 709 35.70 11.95 -15.70
N PRO A 710 36.11 13.21 -15.51
CA PRO A 710 37.53 13.58 -15.55
C PRO A 710 38.34 12.88 -14.45
N ASN A 711 39.53 12.37 -14.77
CA ASN A 711 40.42 11.74 -13.78
C ASN A 711 40.82 12.69 -12.65
N GLU A 712 41.01 13.98 -12.97
CA GLU A 712 41.33 15.05 -12.00
C GLU A 712 40.31 15.10 -10.85
N PHE A 713 39.03 14.85 -11.12
CA PHE A 713 38.01 14.81 -10.08
C PHE A 713 38.29 13.70 -9.06
N PHE A 714 38.57 12.48 -9.54
CA PHE A 714 38.89 11.35 -8.66
C PHE A 714 40.18 11.59 -7.87
N GLU A 715 41.22 12.08 -8.53
CA GLU A 715 42.51 12.39 -7.91
C GLU A 715 42.37 13.45 -6.82
N ASN A 716 41.56 14.50 -7.04
CA ASN A 716 41.26 15.52 -6.04
C ASN A 716 40.49 14.95 -4.83
N VAL A 717 39.45 14.15 -5.06
CA VAL A 717 38.68 13.52 -3.97
C VAL A 717 39.57 12.58 -3.15
N ILE A 718 40.33 11.71 -3.82
CA ILE A 718 41.21 10.74 -3.17
C ILE A 718 42.30 11.47 -2.38
N SER A 719 42.98 12.44 -3.00
CA SER A 719 44.09 13.15 -2.34
C SER A 719 43.63 13.97 -1.14
N LEU A 720 42.42 14.52 -1.13
CA LEU A 720 41.94 15.36 -0.03
C LEU A 720 41.27 14.56 1.09
N TYR A 721 40.59 13.45 0.78
CA TYR A 721 39.71 12.78 1.75
C TYR A 721 40.04 11.32 2.05
N PHE A 722 40.69 10.57 1.14
CA PHE A 722 40.93 9.14 1.35
C PHE A 722 41.91 8.90 2.50
N LEU A 723 41.46 8.17 3.52
CA LEU A 723 42.19 7.90 4.78
C LEU A 723 42.63 9.17 5.54
N LYS A 724 41.96 10.31 5.35
CA LYS A 724 42.32 11.58 6.00
C LYS A 724 41.30 12.07 7.05
N CYS A 725 40.14 11.43 7.13
CA CYS A 725 39.17 11.69 8.19
C CYS A 725 39.55 10.88 9.45
N ASP A 726 40.11 11.57 10.46
CA ASP A 726 40.47 10.97 11.75
C ASP A 726 39.24 10.61 12.60
N THR A 727 38.05 11.08 12.22
CA THR A 727 36.76 10.75 12.82
C THR A 727 36.02 9.69 11.99
N LEU A 728 35.41 8.72 12.68
CA LEU A 728 34.55 7.69 12.09
C LEU A 728 33.20 8.29 11.68
N THR A 729 33.20 9.19 10.69
CA THR A 729 31.97 9.76 10.12
C THR A 729 31.47 8.91 8.95
N HIS A 730 30.15 8.98 8.69
CA HIS A 730 29.52 8.37 7.51
C HIS A 730 30.20 8.81 6.19
N PHE A 731 30.79 10.00 6.16
CA PHE A 731 31.49 10.52 4.99
C PHE A 731 32.78 9.74 4.68
N SER A 732 33.56 9.36 5.69
CA SER A 732 34.76 8.53 5.52
C SER A 732 34.47 7.20 4.82
N SER A 733 33.45 6.45 5.28
CA SER A 733 33.00 5.21 4.62
C SER A 733 32.51 5.47 3.18
N THR A 734 31.83 6.61 2.95
CA THR A 734 31.38 6.99 1.60
C THR A 734 32.57 7.24 0.67
N VAL A 735 33.63 7.89 1.15
CA VAL A 735 34.87 8.11 0.39
C VAL A 735 35.53 6.77 0.09
N ASN A 736 35.66 5.87 1.07
CA ASN A 736 36.21 4.53 0.85
C ASN A 736 35.44 3.75 -0.23
N THR A 737 34.10 3.80 -0.18
CA THR A 737 33.24 3.20 -1.21
C THR A 737 33.49 3.81 -2.59
N PHE A 738 33.62 5.14 -2.65
CA PHE A 738 33.92 5.86 -3.89
C PHE A 738 35.28 5.48 -4.48
N VAL A 739 36.32 5.36 -3.64
CA VAL A 739 37.66 4.89 -4.05
C VAL A 739 37.61 3.46 -4.56
N CYS A 740 36.88 2.57 -3.88
CA CYS A 740 36.71 1.19 -4.33
C CYS A 740 36.04 1.13 -5.71
N LYS A 741 34.99 1.91 -5.95
CA LYS A 741 34.36 2.02 -7.27
C LYS A 741 35.35 2.52 -8.33
N TYR A 742 36.17 3.53 -8.02
CA TYR A 742 37.18 4.07 -8.93
C TYR A 742 38.23 3.02 -9.32
N ILE A 743 38.64 2.18 -8.37
CA ILE A 743 39.56 1.05 -8.62
C ILE A 743 38.85 -0.04 -9.44
N LEU A 744 37.64 -0.45 -9.06
CA LEU A 744 36.99 -1.63 -9.64
C LEU A 744 36.40 -1.39 -11.04
N HIS A 745 36.04 -0.15 -11.38
CA HIS A 745 35.38 0.15 -12.65
C HIS A 745 36.27 1.02 -13.56
N CYS A 746 37.03 0.35 -14.42
CA CYS A 746 37.79 0.98 -15.49
C CYS A 746 37.83 0.09 -16.75
N ASP A 747 38.12 0.70 -17.89
CA ASP A 747 37.96 0.06 -19.20
C ASP A 747 39.06 -0.97 -19.53
N ASN A 748 40.21 -0.93 -18.85
CA ASN A 748 41.28 -1.91 -19.04
C ASN A 748 41.99 -2.30 -17.73
N GLN A 749 42.55 -3.51 -17.70
CA GLN A 749 43.18 -4.10 -16.52
C GLN A 749 44.51 -3.43 -16.12
N ILE A 750 45.24 -2.84 -17.07
CA ILE A 750 46.52 -2.16 -16.81
C ILE A 750 46.27 -0.90 -15.96
N GLU A 751 45.30 -0.10 -16.39
CA GLU A 751 44.85 1.10 -15.67
C GLU A 751 44.26 0.71 -14.32
N GLN A 752 43.53 -0.41 -14.25
CA GLN A 752 43.03 -0.94 -12.98
C GLN A 752 44.15 -1.18 -11.96
N MET A 753 45.20 -1.87 -12.40
CA MET A 753 46.35 -2.17 -11.57
C MET A 753 47.10 -0.91 -11.17
N ARG A 754 47.22 0.07 -12.09
CA ARG A 754 47.80 1.38 -11.80
C ARG A 754 47.03 2.11 -10.70
N ARG A 755 45.70 2.17 -10.80
CA ARG A 755 44.82 2.79 -9.79
C ARG A 755 44.93 2.11 -8.44
N LEU A 756 44.92 0.77 -8.43
CA LEU A 756 45.11 -0.03 -7.22
C LEU A 756 46.46 0.28 -6.57
N THR A 757 47.55 0.29 -7.35
CA THR A 757 48.91 0.61 -6.89
C THR A 757 49.01 2.02 -6.33
N SER A 758 48.40 2.99 -7.00
CA SER A 758 48.36 4.39 -6.52
C SER A 758 47.64 4.50 -5.17
N CYS A 759 46.47 3.87 -5.02
CA CYS A 759 45.72 3.89 -3.77
C CYS A 759 46.47 3.20 -2.62
N PHE A 760 47.11 2.06 -2.88
CA PHE A 760 47.94 1.39 -1.86
C PHE A 760 49.19 2.17 -1.48
N GLY A 761 49.72 3.02 -2.38
CA GLY A 761 50.74 4.00 -2.02
C GLY A 761 50.29 4.97 -0.92
N ILE A 762 48.99 5.31 -0.90
CA ILE A 762 48.37 6.13 0.16
C ILE A 762 48.14 5.29 1.42
N VAL A 763 47.57 4.09 1.28
CA VAL A 763 47.34 3.15 2.39
C VAL A 763 48.65 2.86 3.14
N SER A 764 49.72 2.54 2.43
CA SER A 764 51.04 2.24 3.01
C SER A 764 51.56 3.41 3.84
N LYS A 765 51.53 4.64 3.29
CA LYS A 765 51.94 5.85 4.02
C LYS A 765 51.11 6.08 5.27
N TYR A 766 49.79 5.91 5.17
CA TYR A 766 48.86 6.11 6.29
C TYR A 766 49.07 5.08 7.41
N VAL A 767 49.21 3.79 7.05
CA VAL A 767 49.50 2.71 8.00
C VAL A 767 50.83 2.98 8.71
N THR A 768 51.89 3.33 7.98
CA THR A 768 53.20 3.64 8.58
C THR A 768 53.12 4.82 9.57
N SER A 769 52.34 5.86 9.26
CA SER A 769 52.27 7.04 10.13
C SER A 769 51.32 6.90 11.32
N SER A 770 50.24 6.11 11.19
CA SER A 770 49.08 6.22 12.09
C SER A 770 48.66 4.90 12.76
N TRP A 771 49.10 3.74 12.25
CA TRP A 771 48.65 2.43 12.74
C TRP A 771 49.02 2.14 14.21
N ASN A 772 50.19 2.60 14.63
CA ASN A 772 50.72 2.39 15.98
C ASN A 772 50.67 3.65 16.86
N ASP A 773 50.31 4.81 16.30
CA ASP A 773 50.15 6.09 16.99
C ASP A 773 49.08 5.95 18.09
N PRO A 774 49.41 6.04 19.39
CA PRO A 774 48.44 5.86 20.48
C PRO A 774 47.21 6.76 20.37
N SER A 775 47.35 7.97 19.81
CA SER A 775 46.26 8.94 19.68
C SER A 775 45.28 8.61 18.56
N ARG A 776 45.74 7.90 17.53
CA ARG A 776 44.97 7.60 16.30
C ARG A 776 44.81 6.12 16.02
N ARG A 777 45.39 5.23 16.83
CA ARG A 777 45.43 3.77 16.62
C ARG A 777 44.07 3.19 16.29
N THR A 778 43.05 3.52 17.08
CA THR A 778 41.70 2.96 16.92
C THR A 778 41.04 3.46 15.64
N SER A 779 41.08 4.77 15.37
CA SER A 779 40.47 5.33 14.16
C SER A 779 41.22 4.89 12.90
N ALA A 780 42.55 4.91 12.92
CA ALA A 780 43.39 4.47 11.80
C ALA A 780 43.13 3.00 11.44
N ARG A 781 43.05 2.11 12.44
CA ARG A 781 42.71 0.70 12.23
C ARG A 781 41.31 0.55 11.64
N ASN A 782 40.30 1.17 12.24
CA ASN A 782 38.93 1.06 11.76
C ASN A 782 38.78 1.59 10.32
N THR A 783 39.30 2.78 10.02
CA THR A 783 39.22 3.37 8.67
C THR A 783 39.91 2.49 7.61
N THR A 784 41.05 1.90 7.95
CA THR A 784 41.79 1.00 7.04
C THR A 784 41.05 -0.33 6.85
N ILE A 785 40.49 -0.90 7.93
CA ILE A 785 39.67 -2.13 7.88
C ILE A 785 38.39 -1.90 7.09
N ASP A 786 37.75 -0.74 7.24
CA ASP A 786 36.55 -0.38 6.49
C ASP A 786 36.84 -0.31 4.99
N PHE A 787 38.00 0.24 4.59
CA PHE A 787 38.41 0.20 3.18
C PHE A 787 38.50 -1.22 2.62
N LEU A 788 39.05 -2.18 3.38
CA LEU A 788 39.07 -3.59 2.95
C LEU A 788 37.67 -4.18 2.81
N LYS A 789 36.78 -3.90 3.77
CA LYS A 789 35.39 -4.40 3.73
C LYS A 789 34.63 -3.82 2.54
N GLU A 790 34.76 -2.52 2.29
CA GLU A 790 34.15 -1.85 1.14
C GLU A 790 34.71 -2.39 -0.19
N PHE A 791 36.00 -2.74 -0.24
CA PHE A 791 36.59 -3.37 -1.42
C PHE A 791 36.06 -4.79 -1.65
N CYS A 792 35.87 -5.58 -0.59
CA CYS A 792 35.35 -6.95 -0.69
C CYS A 792 33.84 -6.99 -1.03
N ALA A 793 33.07 -5.98 -0.65
CA ALA A 793 31.62 -6.00 -0.76
C ALA A 793 31.08 -6.27 -2.18
N PRO A 794 31.57 -5.63 -3.27
CA PRO A 794 31.11 -5.91 -4.64
C PRO A 794 31.40 -7.35 -5.12
N PHE A 795 32.44 -8.00 -4.59
CA PHE A 795 32.76 -9.39 -4.91
C PHE A 795 31.80 -10.36 -4.19
N LEU A 796 31.45 -10.05 -2.94
CA LEU A 796 30.52 -10.87 -2.14
C LEU A 796 29.07 -10.74 -2.60
N SER A 797 28.65 -9.57 -3.09
CA SER A 797 27.31 -9.38 -3.66
C SER A 797 27.15 -10.00 -5.07
N GLY A 798 28.27 -10.35 -5.73
CA GLY A 798 28.30 -10.80 -7.11
C GLY A 798 28.17 -9.66 -8.13
N ASP A 799 28.29 -8.40 -7.71
CA ASP A 799 28.25 -7.23 -8.60
C ASP A 799 29.54 -7.08 -9.43
N TYR A 800 30.63 -7.70 -9.00
CA TYR A 800 31.93 -7.63 -9.67
C TYR A 800 32.69 -8.97 -9.59
N TYR A 801 33.31 -9.37 -10.71
CA TYR A 801 34.04 -10.63 -10.83
C TYR A 801 35.33 -10.45 -11.63
N ASN A 802 36.45 -10.33 -10.93
CA ASN A 802 37.80 -10.34 -11.50
C ASN A 802 38.74 -10.88 -10.41
N LYS A 803 39.25 -12.10 -10.60
CA LYS A 803 40.02 -12.80 -9.57
C LYS A 803 41.42 -12.23 -9.45
N GLU A 804 42.01 -11.82 -10.56
CA GLU A 804 43.36 -11.30 -10.66
C GLU A 804 43.49 -9.98 -9.88
N ILE A 805 42.52 -9.07 -10.00
CA ILE A 805 42.55 -7.82 -9.25
C ILE A 805 42.31 -8.03 -7.75
N PHE A 806 41.46 -9.00 -7.38
CA PHE A 806 41.24 -9.36 -5.99
C PHE A 806 42.50 -9.95 -5.36
N GLN A 807 43.18 -10.86 -6.07
CA GLN A 807 44.46 -11.44 -5.64
C GLN A 807 45.54 -10.38 -5.51
N ALA A 808 45.63 -9.43 -6.45
CA ALA A 808 46.55 -8.31 -6.37
C ALA A 808 46.25 -7.44 -5.14
N PHE A 809 44.99 -7.10 -4.88
CA PHE A 809 44.58 -6.37 -3.68
C PHE A 809 45.00 -7.12 -2.40
N ALA A 810 44.70 -8.42 -2.30
CA ALA A 810 45.04 -9.23 -1.14
C ALA A 810 46.56 -9.34 -0.92
N THR A 811 47.33 -9.46 -1.99
CA THR A 811 48.81 -9.49 -1.95
C THR A 811 49.36 -8.16 -1.43
N MET A 812 48.85 -7.05 -1.96
CA MET A 812 49.28 -5.70 -1.55
C MET A 812 48.87 -5.40 -0.10
N TRP A 813 47.68 -5.84 0.33
CA TRP A 813 47.25 -5.75 1.72
C TRP A 813 48.22 -6.46 2.65
N ASN A 814 48.54 -7.73 2.36
CA ASN A 814 49.46 -8.53 3.18
C ASN A 814 50.92 -8.03 3.14
N THR A 815 51.26 -7.19 2.15
CA THR A 815 52.56 -6.50 2.09
C THR A 815 52.60 -5.27 3.01
N VAL A 816 51.47 -4.58 3.17
CA VAL A 816 51.37 -3.38 4.03
C VAL A 816 51.13 -3.76 5.49
N LEU A 817 50.32 -4.79 5.74
CA LEU A 817 49.96 -5.27 7.07
C LEU A 817 50.18 -6.77 7.13
N GLU A 818 50.96 -7.22 8.11
CA GLU A 818 51.20 -8.65 8.28
C GLU A 818 49.91 -9.35 8.71
N PRO A 819 49.67 -10.60 8.28
CA PRO A 819 48.48 -11.36 8.68
C PRO A 819 48.28 -11.45 10.20
N GLN A 820 49.36 -11.44 10.99
CA GLN A 820 49.31 -11.44 12.46
C GLN A 820 48.73 -10.14 13.04
N GLN A 821 48.90 -9.02 12.34
CA GLN A 821 48.41 -7.70 12.76
C GLN A 821 46.93 -7.50 12.42
N THR A 822 46.43 -8.23 11.42
CA THR A 822 45.07 -8.12 10.86
C THR A 822 44.46 -9.50 10.55
N LEU A 823 44.54 -10.41 11.52
CA LEU A 823 44.17 -11.81 11.32
C LEU A 823 42.71 -12.00 10.91
N ASP A 824 41.83 -11.15 11.46
CA ASP A 824 40.40 -11.13 11.15
C ASP A 824 40.15 -10.77 9.68
N GLU A 825 40.86 -9.77 9.16
CA GLU A 825 40.82 -9.33 7.76
C GLU A 825 41.52 -10.30 6.82
N TYR A 826 42.63 -10.92 7.24
CA TYR A 826 43.29 -11.97 6.46
C TYR A 826 42.34 -13.13 6.17
N ILE A 827 41.62 -13.60 7.20
CA ILE A 827 40.58 -14.63 7.05
C ILE A 827 39.44 -14.12 6.17
N HIS A 828 39.03 -12.85 6.31
CA HIS A 828 38.00 -12.24 5.47
C HIS A 828 38.38 -12.25 3.98
N LEU A 829 39.63 -11.91 3.64
CA LEU A 829 40.13 -11.96 2.26
C LEU A 829 40.15 -13.39 1.71
N LYS A 830 40.61 -14.36 2.50
CA LYS A 830 40.62 -15.78 2.12
C LYS A 830 39.21 -16.33 1.86
N LEU A 831 38.25 -16.04 2.74
CA LEU A 831 36.86 -16.47 2.57
C LEU A 831 36.16 -15.76 1.41
N THR A 832 36.50 -14.49 1.15
CA THR A 832 36.02 -13.77 -0.05
C THR A 832 36.56 -14.41 -1.32
N TYR A 833 37.84 -14.79 -1.34
CA TYR A 833 38.42 -15.54 -2.45
C TYR A 833 37.73 -16.89 -2.68
N ILE A 834 37.48 -17.65 -1.60
CA ILE A 834 36.72 -18.92 -1.68
C ILE A 834 35.31 -18.68 -2.24
N THR A 835 34.66 -17.57 -1.87
CA THR A 835 33.34 -17.19 -2.40
C THR A 835 33.39 -16.96 -3.92
N LEU A 836 34.46 -16.34 -4.43
CA LEU A 836 34.67 -16.16 -5.88
C LEU A 836 34.97 -17.47 -6.63
N GLU A 837 35.34 -18.53 -5.90
CA GLU A 837 35.60 -19.86 -6.45
C GLU A 837 34.52 -20.87 -6.08
N LEU A 838 33.30 -20.43 -5.71
CA LEU A 838 32.22 -21.35 -5.32
C LEU A 838 31.92 -22.36 -6.45
N ASP A 839 32.37 -23.59 -6.23
CA ASP A 839 32.12 -24.81 -6.99
C ASP A 839 31.75 -25.94 -6.01
N SER A 840 31.67 -27.19 -6.48
CA SER A 840 31.34 -28.35 -5.65
C SER A 840 32.39 -28.67 -4.57
N SER A 841 33.51 -27.94 -4.46
CA SER A 841 34.61 -28.24 -3.54
C SER A 841 34.70 -27.30 -2.32
N LEU A 842 33.61 -26.63 -1.93
CA LEU A 842 33.61 -25.67 -0.80
C LEU A 842 34.18 -26.29 0.50
N ALA A 843 33.79 -27.53 0.84
CA ALA A 843 34.29 -28.22 2.03
C ALA A 843 35.82 -28.40 1.99
N ALA A 844 36.37 -28.86 0.87
CA ALA A 844 37.81 -29.05 0.68
C ALA A 844 38.60 -27.72 0.78
N LYS A 845 38.04 -26.62 0.26
CA LYS A 845 38.65 -25.29 0.36
C LYS A 845 38.66 -24.77 1.81
N LEU A 846 37.59 -25.01 2.56
CA LEU A 846 37.53 -24.65 3.98
C LEU A 846 38.45 -25.53 4.83
N GLU A 847 38.58 -26.82 4.51
CA GLU A 847 39.52 -27.73 5.15
C GLU A 847 40.97 -27.28 4.94
N ALA A 848 41.37 -27.00 3.69
CA ALA A 848 42.69 -26.49 3.39
C ALA A 848 43.00 -25.16 4.12
N LEU A 849 42.03 -24.25 4.20
CA LEU A 849 42.17 -23.00 4.96
C LEU A 849 42.29 -23.25 6.47
N CYS A 850 41.51 -24.18 7.03
CA CYS A 850 41.57 -24.53 8.44
C CYS A 850 42.95 -25.10 8.81
N ASP A 851 43.47 -26.01 7.98
CA ASP A 851 44.79 -26.62 8.18
C ASP A 851 45.93 -25.59 8.02
N GLU A 852 45.86 -24.72 7.00
CA GLU A 852 46.80 -23.61 6.82
C GLU A 852 46.87 -22.75 8.10
N LEU A 853 45.71 -22.33 8.61
CA LEU A 853 45.62 -21.45 9.78
C LEU A 853 46.06 -22.16 11.07
N VAL A 854 45.68 -23.41 11.29
CA VAL A 854 46.06 -24.14 12.52
C VAL A 854 47.54 -24.50 12.53
N SER A 855 48.13 -24.84 11.38
CA SER A 855 49.57 -25.08 11.30
C SER A 855 50.40 -23.84 11.67
N THR A 856 49.86 -22.64 11.45
CA THR A 856 50.54 -21.36 11.71
C THR A 856 50.23 -20.79 13.10
N TYR A 857 48.97 -20.82 13.52
CA TYR A 857 48.47 -20.12 14.72
C TYR A 857 47.98 -21.04 15.84
N GLY A 858 47.99 -22.35 15.62
CA GLY A 858 47.47 -23.35 16.56
C GLY A 858 45.95 -23.43 16.58
N GLN A 859 45.40 -24.29 17.44
CA GLN A 859 43.97 -24.62 17.49
C GLN A 859 43.07 -23.45 17.93
N ILE A 860 43.63 -22.42 18.58
CA ILE A 860 42.87 -21.24 19.04
C ILE A 860 42.16 -20.50 17.89
N ILE A 861 42.69 -20.60 16.67
CA ILE A 861 42.15 -19.90 15.50
C ILE A 861 40.81 -20.47 15.00
N ILE A 862 40.52 -21.73 15.35
CA ILE A 862 39.33 -22.44 14.86
C ILE A 862 38.04 -21.72 15.29
N GLY A 863 38.01 -21.17 16.50
CA GLY A 863 36.88 -20.38 16.99
C GLY A 863 36.64 -19.10 16.19
N LEU A 864 37.72 -18.39 15.81
CA LEU A 864 37.62 -17.19 14.97
C LEU A 864 37.18 -17.53 13.55
N LEU A 865 37.77 -18.58 12.95
CA LEU A 865 37.40 -19.08 11.64
C LEU A 865 35.91 -19.48 11.60
N CYS A 866 35.42 -20.20 12.62
CA CYS A 866 34.00 -20.54 12.73
C CYS A 866 33.11 -19.29 12.74
N LYS A 867 33.42 -18.29 13.57
CA LYS A 867 32.68 -17.01 13.61
C LYS A 867 32.64 -16.34 12.23
N LYS A 868 33.74 -16.39 11.47
CA LYS A 868 33.79 -15.85 10.11
C LYS A 868 33.00 -16.68 9.11
N ILE A 869 33.11 -18.00 9.11
CA ILE A 869 32.30 -18.87 8.26
C ILE A 869 30.81 -18.64 8.51
N ASN A 870 30.41 -18.46 9.78
CA ASN A 870 29.04 -18.09 10.13
C ASN A 870 28.59 -16.78 9.49
N PHE A 871 29.42 -15.73 9.52
CA PHE A 871 29.14 -14.48 8.82
C PHE A 871 29.05 -14.67 7.29
N PHE A 872 29.89 -15.53 6.72
CA PHE A 872 29.94 -15.81 5.28
C PHE A 872 28.87 -16.80 4.79
N SER A 873 28.17 -17.49 5.69
CA SER A 873 27.13 -18.47 5.34
C SER A 873 26.10 -17.94 4.34
N ARG A 874 25.69 -16.69 4.46
CA ARG A 874 24.76 -16.01 3.53
C ARG A 874 25.30 -15.83 2.10
N TYR A 875 26.61 -15.92 1.91
CA TYR A 875 27.28 -15.83 0.61
C TYR A 875 27.59 -17.21 0.04
N PHE A 876 27.82 -18.21 0.91
CA PHE A 876 27.97 -19.60 0.49
C PHE A 876 26.64 -20.24 0.08
N PHE A 877 25.55 -19.86 0.73
CA PHE A 877 24.23 -20.46 0.57
C PHE A 877 23.23 -19.42 0.04
N LYS A 878 22.61 -19.70 -1.12
CA LYS A 878 21.63 -18.79 -1.75
C LYS A 878 20.33 -18.65 -0.95
N VAL A 879 20.03 -19.60 -0.07
CA VAL A 879 18.89 -19.61 0.83
C VAL A 879 19.43 -19.89 2.23
N ASN A 880 18.91 -19.20 3.25
CA ASN A 880 19.31 -19.42 4.65
C ASN A 880 18.75 -20.76 5.18
N CYS A 881 19.19 -21.86 4.57
CA CYS A 881 18.70 -23.20 4.80
C CYS A 881 19.68 -23.92 5.74
N LYS A 882 19.26 -24.12 6.99
CA LYS A 882 20.03 -24.94 7.96
C LYS A 882 20.45 -26.29 7.35
N SER A 883 19.66 -26.89 6.47
CA SER A 883 19.99 -28.17 5.80
C SER A 883 21.25 -28.11 4.92
N GLU A 884 21.51 -27.01 4.21
CA GLU A 884 22.73 -26.84 3.39
C GLU A 884 23.97 -26.71 4.29
N ARG A 885 23.84 -25.97 5.40
CA ARG A 885 24.88 -25.87 6.43
C ARG A 885 25.23 -27.25 7.00
N TYR A 886 24.25 -28.06 7.41
CA TYR A 886 24.52 -29.42 7.90
C TYR A 886 25.13 -30.32 6.81
N SER A 887 24.81 -30.10 5.53
CA SER A 887 25.45 -30.84 4.43
C SER A 887 26.91 -30.45 4.25
N LEU A 888 27.24 -29.16 4.43
CA LEU A 888 28.64 -28.69 4.46
C LEU A 888 29.40 -29.31 5.64
N ILE A 889 28.81 -29.33 6.84
CA ILE A 889 29.41 -29.94 8.03
C ILE A 889 29.67 -31.43 7.79
N ASP A 890 28.69 -32.16 7.23
CA ASP A 890 28.86 -33.57 6.91
C ASP A 890 29.99 -33.80 5.89
N SER A 891 30.14 -32.90 4.92
CA SER A 891 31.20 -32.94 3.91
C SER A 891 32.59 -32.63 4.47
N LEU A 892 32.68 -31.91 5.59
CA LEU A 892 33.93 -31.68 6.32
C LEU A 892 34.37 -32.91 7.15
N ILE A 893 33.51 -33.93 7.28
CA ILE A 893 33.76 -35.12 8.10
C ILE A 893 33.85 -36.35 7.19
N HIS A 894 35.08 -36.68 6.77
CA HIS A 894 35.38 -37.87 5.99
C HIS A 894 36.61 -38.62 6.51
N ASN A 895 36.86 -39.80 5.94
CA ASN A 895 38.08 -40.55 6.23
C ASN A 895 39.29 -39.72 5.78
N GLY A 896 40.13 -39.30 6.73
CA GLY A 896 41.30 -38.46 6.48
C GLY A 896 41.18 -36.99 6.89
N SER A 897 40.01 -36.53 7.37
CA SER A 897 39.86 -35.17 7.87
C SER A 897 40.80 -34.89 9.05
N SER A 898 41.43 -33.72 9.05
CA SER A 898 42.34 -33.33 10.13
C SER A 898 41.60 -33.13 11.47
N ILE A 899 42.31 -33.25 12.59
CA ILE A 899 41.76 -32.94 13.92
C ILE A 899 41.20 -31.51 13.95
N ALA A 900 41.87 -30.57 13.29
CA ALA A 900 41.41 -29.18 13.19
C ALA A 900 40.06 -29.06 12.49
N CYS A 901 39.89 -29.75 11.37
CA CYS A 901 38.63 -29.76 10.62
C CYS A 901 37.49 -30.42 11.38
N LEU A 902 37.76 -31.49 12.14
CA LEU A 902 36.75 -32.10 13.00
C LEU A 902 36.31 -31.16 14.14
N ILE A 903 37.24 -30.41 14.74
CA ILE A 903 36.90 -29.37 15.75
C ILE A 903 36.08 -28.25 15.09
N LEU A 904 36.46 -27.80 13.89
CA LEU A 904 35.71 -26.80 13.14
C LEU A 904 34.28 -27.28 12.85
N ALA A 905 34.11 -28.53 12.44
CA ALA A 905 32.82 -29.14 12.19
C ALA A 905 31.94 -29.13 13.44
N ILE A 906 32.49 -29.46 14.62
CA ILE A 906 31.79 -29.38 15.91
C ILE A 906 31.37 -27.93 16.22
N PHE A 907 32.27 -26.96 16.01
CA PHE A 907 31.96 -25.54 16.26
C PHE A 907 30.90 -24.96 15.32
N LEU A 908 30.69 -25.57 14.15
CA LEU A 908 29.65 -25.17 13.21
C LEU A 908 28.27 -25.76 13.53
N LEU A 909 28.13 -26.64 14.53
CA LEU A 909 26.84 -27.17 14.96
C LEU A 909 26.08 -26.11 15.79
N ASP A 910 24.90 -25.69 15.32
CA ASP A 910 24.11 -24.61 15.94
C ASP A 910 23.21 -25.07 17.10
N ASP A 911 22.68 -26.29 17.04
CA ASP A 911 21.67 -26.82 17.96
C ASP A 911 22.18 -28.12 18.62
N THR A 912 22.04 -28.25 19.93
CA THR A 912 22.34 -29.51 20.64
C THR A 912 21.26 -30.58 20.45
N ASN A 913 20.09 -30.19 19.94
CA ASN A 913 18.98 -31.08 19.61
C ASN A 913 18.03 -30.41 18.58
N PRO A 914 18.26 -30.59 17.27
CA PRO A 914 17.43 -29.97 16.25
C PRO A 914 15.98 -30.49 16.27
N LYS A 915 15.01 -29.58 16.23
CA LYS A 915 13.56 -29.93 16.30
C LYS A 915 12.95 -30.41 14.98
N LYS A 916 13.54 -30.05 13.84
CA LYS A 916 13.03 -30.45 12.52
C LYS A 916 13.63 -31.79 12.13
N ILE A 917 12.78 -32.70 11.64
CA ILE A 917 13.13 -34.11 11.37
C ILE A 917 14.28 -34.22 10.36
N ASP A 918 14.22 -33.50 9.25
CA ASP A 918 15.24 -33.50 8.18
C ASP A 918 16.61 -33.01 8.65
N ILE A 919 16.63 -32.01 9.54
CA ILE A 919 17.85 -31.48 10.14
C ILE A 919 18.36 -32.45 11.21
N LYS A 920 17.46 -33.05 11.99
CA LYS A 920 17.79 -34.00 13.04
C LYS A 920 18.45 -35.26 12.47
N GLU A 921 17.94 -35.81 11.38
CA GLU A 921 18.56 -36.97 10.71
C GLU A 921 20.01 -36.67 10.29
N LYS A 922 20.26 -35.51 9.68
CA LYS A 922 21.63 -35.09 9.30
C LYS A 922 22.52 -34.84 10.51
N TYR A 923 21.98 -34.21 11.56
CA TYR A 923 22.67 -34.01 12.83
C TYR A 923 23.08 -35.34 13.45
N ASP A 924 22.16 -36.30 13.55
CA ASP A 924 22.41 -37.61 14.15
C ASP A 924 23.50 -38.37 13.35
N ILE A 925 23.50 -38.27 12.01
CA ILE A 925 24.57 -38.83 11.16
C ILE A 925 25.93 -38.19 11.46
N ILE A 926 25.98 -36.86 11.58
CA ILE A 926 27.22 -36.13 11.90
C ILE A 926 27.75 -36.52 13.27
N ILE A 927 26.89 -36.57 14.29
CA ILE A 927 27.28 -36.99 15.64
C ILE A 927 27.81 -38.42 15.63
N GLN A 928 27.13 -39.37 14.96
CA GLN A 928 27.60 -40.74 14.83
C GLN A 928 28.97 -40.85 14.14
N LYS A 929 29.26 -40.00 13.14
CA LYS A 929 30.57 -39.95 12.50
C LYS A 929 31.65 -39.44 13.46
N LEU A 930 31.35 -38.40 14.24
CA LEU A 930 32.27 -37.81 15.21
C LEU A 930 32.52 -38.74 16.41
N GLU A 931 31.51 -39.45 16.90
CA GLU A 931 31.62 -40.42 18.01
C GLU A 931 32.55 -41.60 17.68
N LYS A 932 32.65 -41.99 16.39
CA LYS A 932 33.58 -43.04 15.94
C LYS A 932 35.05 -42.63 16.02
N CYS A 933 35.35 -41.33 16.11
CA CYS A 933 36.71 -40.83 16.23
C CYS A 933 37.25 -41.03 17.65
N GLN A 934 38.26 -41.87 17.82
CA GLN A 934 38.83 -42.20 19.15
C GLN A 934 39.79 -41.13 19.70
N GLU A 935 39.96 -40.01 18.99
CA GLU A 935 40.86 -38.93 19.40
C GLU A 935 40.30 -38.20 20.66
N PRO A 936 41.05 -38.15 21.78
CA PRO A 936 40.56 -37.58 23.05
C PRO A 936 40.08 -36.13 22.93
N VAL A 937 40.74 -35.32 22.09
CA VAL A 937 40.39 -33.92 21.89
C VAL A 937 39.03 -33.76 21.19
N ILE A 938 38.70 -34.65 20.25
CA ILE A 938 37.41 -34.63 19.56
C ILE A 938 36.29 -35.03 20.52
N GLN A 939 36.52 -36.06 21.34
CA GLN A 939 35.57 -36.48 22.38
C GLN A 939 35.33 -35.38 23.42
N LEU A 940 36.37 -34.61 23.78
CA LEU A 940 36.25 -33.46 24.66
C LEU A 940 35.35 -32.37 24.07
N TYR A 941 35.59 -31.93 22.84
CA TYR A 941 34.76 -30.91 22.19
C TYR A 941 33.34 -31.39 21.91
N LEU A 942 33.16 -32.65 21.53
CA LEU A 942 31.86 -33.25 21.29
C LEU A 942 31.03 -33.36 22.58
N SER A 943 31.64 -33.79 23.69
CA SER A 943 30.96 -33.84 25.00
C SER A 943 30.57 -32.45 25.50
N SER A 944 31.39 -31.43 25.27
CA SER A 944 31.06 -30.03 25.55
C SER A 944 29.86 -29.56 24.71
N HIS A 945 29.81 -29.90 23.42
CA HIS A 945 28.65 -29.59 22.57
C HIS A 945 27.36 -30.29 23.06
N MET A 946 27.43 -31.54 23.50
CA MET A 946 26.26 -32.30 23.97
C MET A 946 25.76 -31.92 25.39
N GLY A 947 26.27 -30.85 25.99
CA GLY A 947 25.83 -30.38 27.31
C GLY A 947 26.53 -31.04 28.49
N GLY A 948 27.67 -31.71 28.26
CA GLY A 948 28.59 -32.08 29.33
C GLY A 948 29.13 -30.83 30.03
N ASN A 949 29.09 -30.80 31.36
CA ASN A 949 29.58 -29.71 32.21
C ASN A 949 31.11 -29.59 32.14
N ILE A 950 31.63 -29.11 31.02
CA ILE A 950 33.05 -28.79 30.82
C ILE A 950 33.10 -27.32 30.42
N ASN A 951 33.30 -26.45 31.41
CA ASN A 951 33.54 -25.03 31.18
C ASN A 951 34.96 -24.86 30.58
N LEU A 952 35.06 -24.91 29.25
CA LEU A 952 36.27 -24.55 28.49
C LEU A 952 36.43 -23.02 28.36
N TYR A 953 36.05 -22.24 29.37
CA TYR A 953 36.28 -20.79 29.40
C TYR A 953 37.66 -20.49 29.97
N TYR A 954 38.69 -20.65 29.14
CA TYR A 954 39.89 -19.82 29.20
C TYR A 954 40.47 -19.70 27.79
N THR A 955 40.10 -18.63 27.09
CA THR A 955 40.95 -17.87 26.15
C THR A 955 40.32 -16.52 25.87
#